data_AF-A0A3L6JBX6-F1
#
_entry.id   AF-A0A3L6JBX6-F1
#
_cell.length_a   1.000
_cell.length_b   1.000
_cell.length_c   1.000
_cell.angle_alpha   90.00
_cell.angle_beta   90.00
_cell.angle_gamma   90.00
#
_symmetry.space_group_name_H-M   'P 1'
#
loop_
_entity.id
_entity.type
_entity.pdbx_description
1 polymer ?
#
loop_
_entity_poly.entity_id
_entity_poly.type
_entity_poly.pdbx_seq_one_letter_code
_entity_poly.pdbx_strand_id
1 'polypeptide(L)'
;MTDGSLTEKRQNYLEWMKRSRRTSDLNTLRHIVLDSSSWKTDSGRLDETLFEKTFCLSPLPNRAVTPMLLNKALNYERVIDEITTRMRPLKPIGETLREQVKSLLPKTFGRKAKEVKEEENTDEEAVSEVAEENEESEEAESLTYALSRIVTEHVPRAAEWSVVMPGLDSLSAAILSIYFISRIVDQSVPWLYSLWVYMMEEVKIDALDRALGVYSGKFSWDDLATRLRQAKELINEALGQDPKLDGSIAQPDPLSRKMNEWHRRIESRNSDSKKLRTALRREISDELAMLKGFSVHLQEEIDVRSVSATRLDVLALRPDGPVANKYEKLLQLFRREINLLQYAPLTKLCMNLSKRNTSGNLNANELEQVSQFRGRTAYYALQKLEHFLHERYIPSLRKLGLRFRYIFTPLQRSEILNDGLVERMVLTEQKVRGCAVYVEPSQTKGPDVSSLSGGSYESVVEDEIISMNLDYFDMQTGKWNLENIGDTDSAKKKRKKRIIEYSTLHIDSKPFSLTERQTELLSILWRFEGSKTQRRWLLDQVDFPIRTANRLLHQMMHDYVLNRVYFPALEFCGLPDGLMAVANCYDRRSRDSLIDDVTGRLPFVRLLVGNSNDVVAHIQVPAKKNDHVAGILRDIMGEASDSSFTARLKSSQTYRMSVLHQIRDRDSQSWKDIWSTQRRF
;
A
#
# COMPACT_ATOMS: atom_id res chain seq x y z
N MET A 1 -27.42 -37.85 3.77
CA MET A 1 -28.34 -37.32 4.79
C MET A 1 -27.51 -36.48 5.74
N THR A 2 -27.49 -35.16 5.72
CA THR A 2 -28.29 -34.13 5.05
C THR A 2 -27.34 -33.02 4.59
N ASP A 3 -27.45 -32.62 3.32
CA ASP A 3 -26.92 -31.37 2.80
C ASP A 3 -27.52 -30.21 3.62
N GLY A 4 -26.68 -29.56 4.41
CA GLY A 4 -27.01 -28.31 5.10
C GLY A 4 -26.48 -27.15 4.29
N SER A 5 -27.35 -26.52 3.52
CA SER A 5 -27.08 -25.29 2.77
C SER A 5 -26.49 -24.21 3.69
N LEU A 6 -25.24 -23.81 3.41
CA LEU A 6 -24.57 -22.63 3.95
C LEU A 6 -25.16 -21.33 3.35
N THR A 7 -26.45 -21.15 3.50
CA THR A 7 -27.15 -19.87 3.30
C THR A 7 -27.62 -19.35 4.65
N GLU A 8 -26.68 -19.21 5.58
CA GLU A 8 -26.92 -18.47 6.82
C GLU A 8 -27.17 -17.00 6.46
N LYS A 9 -28.39 -16.55 6.76
CA LYS A 9 -28.79 -15.14 6.74
C LYS A 9 -27.73 -14.31 7.46
N ARG A 10 -27.07 -13.38 6.73
CA ARG A 10 -26.17 -12.36 7.26
C ARG A 10 -26.88 -11.59 8.38
N GLN A 11 -26.72 -12.01 9.63
CA GLN A 11 -27.07 -11.21 10.79
C GLN A 11 -26.16 -9.97 10.80
N ASN A 12 -26.70 -8.85 11.25
CA ASN A 12 -25.95 -7.61 11.44
C ASN A 12 -24.82 -7.88 12.45
N TYR A 13 -23.58 -7.94 11.98
CA TYR A 13 -22.41 -8.40 12.75
C TYR A 13 -22.13 -7.54 14.00
N LEU A 14 -22.51 -6.26 13.99
CA LEU A 14 -22.47 -5.36 15.15
C LEU A 14 -23.43 -5.78 16.27
N GLU A 15 -24.59 -6.37 15.95
CA GLU A 15 -25.54 -6.87 16.97
C GLU A 15 -25.08 -8.18 17.61
N TRP A 16 -24.32 -9.00 16.88
CA TRP A 16 -23.73 -10.23 17.40
C TRP A 16 -22.50 -9.96 18.30
N MET A 17 -21.67 -8.96 17.95
CA MET A 17 -20.55 -8.48 18.79
C MET A 17 -21.00 -8.06 20.20
N LYS A 18 -22.18 -7.42 20.30
CA LYS A 18 -22.78 -7.02 21.58
C LYS A 18 -23.16 -8.21 22.47
N ARG A 19 -23.39 -9.39 21.89
CA ARG A 19 -23.84 -10.61 22.61
C ARG A 19 -22.71 -11.60 22.93
N SER A 20 -21.60 -11.60 22.18
CA SER A 20 -20.57 -12.67 22.19
C SER A 20 -19.25 -12.31 22.91
N ARG A 21 -19.32 -11.59 24.04
CA ARG A 21 -18.12 -11.25 24.86
C ARG A 21 -17.44 -12.46 25.55
N ARG A 22 -17.77 -13.71 25.20
CA ARG A 22 -17.37 -14.92 25.92
C ARG A 22 -16.80 -16.06 25.09
N THR A 23 -16.74 -15.97 23.75
CA THR A 23 -16.24 -17.08 22.93
C THR A 23 -15.28 -16.63 21.84
N SER A 24 -14.28 -17.48 21.62
CA SER A 24 -13.26 -17.40 20.58
C SER A 24 -13.86 -17.19 19.21
N ASP A 25 -13.65 -16.03 18.59
CA ASP A 25 -13.86 -15.91 17.16
C ASP A 25 -12.75 -15.12 16.49
N LEU A 26 -11.59 -15.78 16.47
CA LEU A 26 -10.45 -15.48 15.61
C LEU A 26 -10.81 -15.49 14.13
N ASN A 27 -11.79 -16.30 13.72
CA ASN A 27 -12.34 -16.27 12.37
C ASN A 27 -13.13 -14.99 12.10
N THR A 28 -13.78 -14.40 13.11
CA THR A 28 -14.50 -13.13 12.97
C THR A 28 -13.55 -11.93 13.01
N LEU A 29 -12.51 -11.90 13.86
CA LEU A 29 -11.44 -10.89 13.72
C LEU A 29 -10.68 -11.03 12.38
N ARG A 30 -10.48 -12.26 11.91
CA ARG A 30 -10.00 -12.56 10.55
C ARG A 30 -11.00 -12.12 9.48
N HIS A 31 -12.31 -12.25 9.65
CA HIS A 31 -13.29 -11.76 8.67
C HIS A 31 -13.44 -10.24 8.73
N ILE A 32 -13.47 -9.63 9.92
CA ILE A 32 -13.40 -8.17 10.13
C ILE A 32 -12.18 -7.59 9.39
N VAL A 33 -11.01 -8.23 9.44
CA VAL A 33 -9.78 -7.65 8.84
C VAL A 33 -9.44 -8.17 7.44
N LEU A 34 -9.66 -9.46 7.13
CA LEU A 34 -9.41 -10.06 5.81
C LEU A 34 -10.58 -9.86 4.87
N ASP A 35 -11.81 -9.88 5.39
CA ASP A 35 -12.98 -9.48 4.64
C ASP A 35 -13.17 -7.98 4.79
N SER A 36 -12.27 -7.23 4.14
CA SER A 36 -12.43 -5.79 3.89
C SER A 36 -13.80 -5.44 3.29
N SER A 37 -14.59 -6.43 2.86
CA SER A 37 -16.00 -6.27 2.48
C SER A 37 -16.96 -6.02 3.64
N SER A 38 -16.61 -6.40 4.87
CA SER A 38 -17.39 -6.16 6.10
C SER A 38 -17.06 -4.82 6.78
N TRP A 39 -15.90 -4.23 6.45
CA TRP A 39 -15.54 -2.83 6.80
C TRP A 39 -15.96 -1.84 5.73
N LYS A 40 -16.51 -2.33 4.61
CA LYS A 40 -17.24 -1.46 3.71
C LYS A 40 -18.29 -0.76 4.56
N THR A 41 -18.46 0.53 4.32
CA THR A 41 -19.80 1.11 4.25
C THR A 41 -20.66 0.13 3.45
N ASP A 42 -21.26 -0.87 4.08
CA ASP A 42 -22.21 -1.87 3.57
C ASP A 42 -22.06 -2.38 2.13
N SER A 43 -20.91 -2.37 1.43
CA SER A 43 -20.96 -2.40 -0.05
C SER A 43 -22.07 -1.50 -0.60
N GLY A 44 -22.34 -0.39 0.10
CA GLY A 44 -23.38 0.54 -0.24
C GLY A 44 -22.96 1.09 -1.58
N ARG A 45 -23.73 0.74 -2.61
CA ARG A 45 -23.76 1.54 -3.82
C ARG A 45 -23.75 3.01 -3.41
N LEU A 46 -22.99 3.80 -4.12
CA LEU A 46 -22.90 5.23 -3.90
C LEU A 46 -24.30 5.82 -3.66
N ASP A 47 -24.56 6.27 -2.44
CA ASP A 47 -25.77 7.00 -2.04
C ASP A 47 -25.39 8.44 -1.80
N GLU A 48 -25.35 9.16 -2.91
CA GLU A 48 -25.00 10.57 -2.97
C GLU A 48 -25.91 11.41 -2.07
N THR A 49 -27.19 11.06 -1.99
CA THR A 49 -28.17 11.80 -1.20
C THR A 49 -27.90 11.67 0.29
N LEU A 50 -27.54 10.47 0.74
CA LEU A 50 -27.14 10.24 2.12
C LEU A 50 -25.87 11.01 2.45
N PHE A 51 -24.85 10.96 1.59
CA PHE A 51 -23.60 11.70 1.79
C PHE A 51 -23.86 13.22 1.85
N GLU A 52 -24.58 13.76 0.86
CA GLU A 52 -24.89 15.18 0.76
C GLU A 52 -25.71 15.68 1.95
N LYS A 53 -26.72 14.91 2.36
CA LYS A 53 -27.55 15.23 3.53
C LYS A 53 -26.73 15.18 4.82
N THR A 54 -25.87 14.17 4.98
CA THR A 54 -25.04 13.99 6.17
C THR A 54 -24.10 15.17 6.40
N PHE A 55 -23.52 15.69 5.31
CA PHE A 55 -22.55 16.79 5.37
C PHE A 55 -23.12 18.16 4.95
N CYS A 56 -24.44 18.27 4.83
CA CYS A 56 -25.14 19.49 4.41
C CYS A 56 -24.58 20.09 3.10
N LEU A 57 -24.21 19.23 2.15
CA LEU A 57 -23.69 19.65 0.84
C LEU A 57 -24.84 19.91 -0.12
N SER A 58 -24.68 20.92 -0.97
CA SER A 58 -25.55 21.11 -2.12
C SER A 58 -25.40 19.93 -3.10
N PRO A 59 -26.49 19.51 -3.77
CA PRO A 59 -26.40 18.57 -4.89
C PRO A 59 -25.44 19.06 -5.97
N LEU A 60 -24.85 18.12 -6.71
CA LEU A 60 -23.98 18.48 -7.83
C LEU A 60 -24.77 19.32 -8.85
N PRO A 61 -24.14 20.34 -9.45
CA PRO A 61 -24.83 21.24 -10.38
C PRO A 61 -25.31 20.47 -11.61
N ASN A 62 -26.60 20.59 -11.90
CA ASN A 62 -27.22 20.03 -13.10
C ASN A 62 -26.99 20.92 -14.34
N ARG A 63 -25.81 21.51 -14.44
CA ARG A 63 -25.39 22.38 -15.55
C ARG A 63 -23.91 22.18 -15.84
N ALA A 64 -23.54 22.33 -17.10
CA ALA A 64 -22.15 22.34 -17.55
C ALA A 64 -21.35 23.44 -16.84
N VAL A 65 -20.08 23.16 -16.60
CA VAL A 65 -19.10 24.13 -16.13
C VAL A 65 -18.15 24.50 -17.26
N THR A 66 -17.42 25.59 -17.09
CA THR A 66 -16.44 26.04 -18.07
C THR A 66 -15.29 25.03 -18.22
N PRO A 67 -14.75 24.79 -19.43
CA PRO A 67 -13.58 23.96 -19.64
C PRO A 67 -12.36 24.39 -18.79
N MET A 68 -12.19 25.69 -18.56
CA MET A 68 -11.13 26.23 -17.70
C MET A 68 -11.23 25.72 -16.25
N LEU A 69 -12.43 25.68 -15.68
CA LEU A 69 -12.65 25.15 -14.33
C LEU A 69 -12.38 23.64 -14.28
N LEU A 70 -12.84 22.89 -15.27
CA LEU A 70 -12.57 21.45 -15.39
C LEU A 70 -11.06 21.19 -15.49
N ASN A 71 -10.35 21.94 -16.33
CA ASN A 71 -8.92 21.76 -16.50
C ASN A 71 -8.14 22.16 -15.23
N LYS A 72 -8.51 23.26 -14.59
CA LYS A 72 -7.91 23.67 -13.31
C LYS A 72 -8.07 22.58 -12.23
N ALA A 73 -9.23 21.93 -12.17
CA ALA A 73 -9.52 20.93 -11.15
C ALA A 73 -8.98 19.54 -11.47
N LEU A 74 -9.08 19.09 -12.73
CA LEU A 74 -8.81 17.71 -13.16
C LEU A 74 -7.55 17.54 -14.02
N ASN A 75 -6.99 18.64 -14.52
CA ASN A 75 -5.79 18.69 -15.36
C ASN A 75 -5.87 17.78 -16.59
N TYR A 76 -6.97 17.86 -17.34
CA TYR A 76 -7.21 16.99 -18.50
C TYR A 76 -6.39 17.39 -19.73
N GLU A 77 -5.92 18.64 -19.83
CA GLU A 77 -5.03 19.06 -20.93
C GLU A 77 -3.72 18.29 -20.93
N ARG A 78 -3.20 17.95 -19.74
CA ARG A 78 -2.02 17.08 -19.62
C ARG A 78 -2.23 15.71 -20.26
N VAL A 79 -3.44 15.17 -20.22
CA VAL A 79 -3.79 13.90 -20.90
C VAL A 79 -3.70 14.08 -22.42
N ILE A 80 -4.13 15.22 -22.95
CA ILE A 80 -4.08 15.53 -24.38
C ILE A 80 -2.64 15.61 -24.86
N ASP A 81 -1.80 16.30 -24.08
CA ASP A 81 -0.41 16.54 -24.43
C ASP A 81 0.47 15.28 -24.31
N GLU A 82 0.23 14.46 -23.29
CA GLU A 82 1.12 13.32 -22.97
C GLU A 82 0.58 11.94 -23.37
N ILE A 83 -0.74 11.76 -23.54
CA ILE A 83 -1.35 10.42 -23.73
C ILE A 83 -2.09 10.31 -25.07
N THR A 84 -3.16 11.09 -25.29
CA THR A 84 -4.06 10.85 -26.43
C THR A 84 -3.57 11.48 -27.74
N THR A 85 -2.55 12.35 -27.69
CA THR A 85 -2.05 13.19 -28.78
C THR A 85 -3.04 14.27 -29.25
N ARG A 86 -2.53 15.35 -29.86
CA ARG A 86 -3.31 16.53 -30.33
C ARG A 86 -4.40 16.23 -31.38
N MET A 87 -4.45 15.01 -31.91
CA MET A 87 -5.30 14.62 -33.05
C MET A 87 -6.79 14.43 -32.67
N ARG A 88 -7.08 14.03 -31.43
CA ARG A 88 -8.43 14.04 -30.85
C ARG A 88 -8.33 14.52 -29.40
N PRO A 89 -8.29 15.85 -29.18
CA PRO A 89 -8.21 16.37 -27.83
C PRO A 89 -9.45 15.92 -27.05
N LEU A 90 -9.24 15.44 -25.82
CA LEU A 90 -10.32 15.22 -24.87
C LEU A 90 -11.08 16.53 -24.70
N LYS A 91 -12.33 16.53 -25.15
CA LYS A 91 -13.24 17.67 -24.99
C LYS A 91 -14.31 17.25 -24.00
N PRO A 92 -14.56 18.05 -22.95
CA PRO A 92 -15.71 17.80 -22.09
C PRO A 92 -16.99 18.00 -22.90
N ILE A 93 -17.81 16.96 -23.00
CA ILE A 93 -19.09 16.94 -23.70
C ILE A 93 -20.19 16.65 -22.69
N GLY A 94 -21.30 17.37 -22.76
CA GLY A 94 -22.43 17.18 -21.86
C GLY A 94 -23.11 18.48 -21.48
N GLU A 95 -24.39 18.40 -21.15
CA GLU A 95 -25.20 19.51 -20.63
C GLU A 95 -25.02 19.69 -19.12
N THR A 96 -24.53 18.64 -18.44
CA THR A 96 -24.32 18.61 -16.99
C THR A 96 -22.84 18.43 -16.65
N LEU A 97 -22.43 18.84 -15.44
CA LEU A 97 -21.07 18.60 -14.95
C LEU A 97 -20.71 17.11 -14.97
N ARG A 98 -21.67 16.24 -14.63
CA ARG A 98 -21.47 14.79 -14.62
C ARG A 98 -21.17 14.25 -16.01
N GLU A 99 -21.97 14.64 -17.00
CA GLU A 99 -21.73 14.24 -18.39
C GLU A 99 -20.36 14.74 -18.88
N GLN A 100 -20.02 15.99 -18.58
CA GLN A 100 -18.71 16.55 -18.91
C GLN A 100 -17.56 15.74 -18.29
N VAL A 101 -17.63 15.42 -17.00
CA VAL A 101 -16.61 14.61 -16.32
C VAL A 101 -16.57 13.20 -16.89
N LYS A 102 -17.72 12.56 -17.06
CA LYS A 102 -17.85 11.19 -17.61
C LYS A 102 -17.28 11.09 -19.02
N SER A 103 -17.48 12.10 -19.86
CA SER A 103 -16.94 12.16 -21.22
C SER A 103 -15.40 12.21 -21.27
N LEU A 104 -14.75 12.60 -20.17
CA LEU A 104 -13.28 12.65 -20.04
C LEU A 104 -12.69 11.35 -19.49
N LEU A 105 -13.52 10.40 -19.03
CA LEU A 105 -13.07 9.11 -18.53
C LEU A 105 -12.71 8.18 -19.71
N PRO A 106 -11.72 7.28 -19.56
CA PRO A 106 -11.44 6.25 -20.55
C PRO A 106 -12.67 5.37 -20.82
N LYS A 107 -13.06 5.18 -22.09
CA LYS A 107 -14.24 4.37 -22.46
C LYS A 107 -14.15 2.89 -22.07
N THR A 108 -12.93 2.40 -21.85
CA THR A 108 -12.66 1.02 -21.45
C THR A 108 -12.88 0.77 -19.96
N PHE A 109 -13.14 1.81 -19.16
CA PHE A 109 -13.45 1.68 -17.73
C PHE A 109 -14.78 0.93 -17.56
N GLY A 110 -14.74 -0.23 -16.90
CA GLY A 110 -15.93 -1.04 -16.62
C GLY A 110 -16.21 -2.23 -17.56
N ARG A 111 -15.56 -2.33 -18.74
CA ARG A 111 -15.81 -3.45 -19.68
C ARG A 111 -15.27 -4.81 -19.22
N LYS A 112 -14.21 -4.84 -18.40
CA LYS A 112 -13.50 -6.07 -17.98
C LYS A 112 -14.36 -7.11 -17.23
N ALA A 113 -15.55 -6.75 -16.73
CA ALA A 113 -16.40 -7.67 -15.98
C ALA A 113 -17.36 -8.51 -16.87
N LYS A 114 -17.66 -8.08 -18.10
CA LYS A 114 -18.63 -8.77 -18.98
C LYS A 114 -18.01 -9.92 -19.79
N GLU A 115 -16.84 -9.71 -20.41
CA GLU A 115 -16.24 -10.69 -21.33
C GLU A 115 -15.90 -12.06 -20.68
N VAL A 116 -15.60 -12.11 -19.38
CA VAL A 116 -15.27 -13.39 -18.69
C VAL A 116 -16.49 -14.27 -18.46
N LYS A 117 -17.72 -13.71 -18.42
CA LYS A 117 -18.93 -14.50 -18.19
C LYS A 117 -19.54 -15.05 -19.49
N GLU A 118 -19.30 -14.40 -20.61
CA GLU A 118 -19.84 -14.82 -21.91
C GLU A 118 -19.06 -16.01 -22.52
N GLU A 119 -17.77 -16.16 -22.21
CA GLU A 119 -16.99 -17.32 -22.69
C GLU A 119 -17.26 -18.63 -21.93
N GLU A 120 -17.92 -18.59 -20.75
CA GLU A 120 -18.26 -19.81 -19.98
C GLU A 120 -19.70 -20.32 -20.20
N ASN A 121 -20.56 -19.55 -20.88
CA ASN A 121 -21.97 -19.91 -21.12
C ASN A 121 -22.35 -19.81 -22.60
N THR A 122 -21.66 -20.54 -23.47
CA THR A 122 -22.14 -20.80 -24.83
C THR A 122 -22.84 -22.14 -24.87
N ASP A 123 -24.10 -22.18 -24.41
CA ASP A 123 -25.12 -23.19 -24.76
C ASP A 123 -26.48 -22.77 -24.15
N GLU A 124 -26.96 -21.54 -24.40
CA GLU A 124 -28.39 -21.21 -24.29
C GLU A 124 -28.68 -19.92 -25.07
N GLU A 125 -29.27 -20.08 -26.26
CA GLU A 125 -29.72 -18.99 -27.13
C GLU A 125 -30.90 -18.21 -26.54
N ALA A 126 -30.82 -16.90 -26.73
CA ALA A 126 -31.94 -16.00 -27.05
C ALA A 126 -33.06 -15.83 -26.01
N VAL A 127 -32.89 -14.89 -25.07
CA VAL A 127 -33.78 -13.73 -24.82
C VAL A 127 -33.05 -12.77 -23.86
N SER A 128 -32.36 -11.71 -24.34
CA SER A 128 -32.09 -10.47 -23.58
C SER A 128 -31.27 -9.40 -24.37
N GLU A 129 -31.64 -9.06 -25.60
CA GLU A 129 -30.95 -7.96 -26.34
C GLU A 129 -31.41 -6.54 -25.92
N VAL A 130 -32.23 -6.37 -24.87
CA VAL A 130 -32.78 -5.05 -24.48
C VAL A 130 -32.40 -4.60 -23.06
N ALA A 131 -31.68 -5.42 -22.29
CA ALA A 131 -31.24 -5.06 -20.94
C ALA A 131 -29.75 -4.68 -20.82
N GLU A 132 -28.98 -4.76 -21.90
CA GLU A 132 -27.51 -4.70 -21.83
C GLU A 132 -26.88 -3.30 -21.86
N GLU A 133 -27.67 -2.25 -22.18
CA GLU A 133 -27.15 -0.87 -22.35
C GLU A 133 -27.09 -0.03 -21.06
N ASN A 134 -27.70 -0.44 -19.95
CA ASN A 134 -27.88 0.47 -18.78
C ASN A 134 -27.18 0.05 -17.47
N GLU A 135 -26.43 -1.04 -17.43
CA GLU A 135 -25.51 -1.25 -16.31
C GLU A 135 -24.22 -0.45 -16.54
N GLU A 136 -24.31 0.85 -16.28
CA GLU A 136 -23.14 1.67 -16.05
C GLU A 136 -22.28 0.98 -14.99
N SER A 137 -20.98 0.87 -15.27
CA SER A 137 -20.06 0.28 -14.30
C SER A 137 -20.11 1.13 -13.03
N GLU A 138 -20.47 0.52 -11.89
CA GLU A 138 -20.52 1.19 -10.57
C GLU A 138 -19.24 2.01 -10.32
N GLU A 139 -18.09 1.55 -10.83
CA GLU A 139 -16.81 2.26 -10.72
C GLU A 139 -16.77 3.59 -11.49
N ALA A 140 -17.37 3.64 -12.68
CA ALA A 140 -17.47 4.85 -13.48
C ALA A 140 -18.38 5.88 -12.80
N GLU A 141 -19.45 5.43 -12.14
CA GLU A 141 -20.29 6.29 -11.30
C GLU A 141 -19.50 6.84 -10.10
N SER A 142 -18.78 5.98 -9.37
CA SER A 142 -17.91 6.37 -8.25
C SER A 142 -16.89 7.46 -8.64
N LEU A 143 -16.22 7.25 -9.78
CA LEU A 143 -15.25 8.20 -10.33
C LEU A 143 -15.92 9.51 -10.77
N THR A 144 -17.01 9.41 -11.54
CA THR A 144 -17.72 10.58 -12.04
C THR A 144 -18.20 11.46 -10.89
N TYR A 145 -18.76 10.86 -9.85
CA TYR A 145 -19.20 11.59 -8.66
C TYR A 145 -18.05 12.27 -7.93
N ALA A 146 -17.00 11.50 -7.59
CA ALA A 146 -15.87 12.03 -6.82
C ALA A 146 -15.14 13.15 -7.56
N LEU A 147 -14.89 12.98 -8.86
CA LEU A 147 -14.26 14.00 -9.69
C LEU A 147 -15.17 15.23 -9.90
N SER A 148 -16.49 15.04 -10.03
CA SER A 148 -17.43 16.17 -10.09
C SER A 148 -17.41 16.98 -8.79
N ARG A 149 -17.37 16.31 -7.64
CA ARG A 149 -17.22 16.96 -6.32
C ARG A 149 -15.92 17.75 -6.23
N ILE A 150 -14.81 17.20 -6.72
CA ILE A 150 -13.51 17.88 -6.81
C ILE A 150 -13.61 19.16 -7.66
N VAL A 151 -14.26 19.10 -8.83
CA VAL A 151 -14.45 20.25 -9.73
C VAL A 151 -15.25 21.37 -9.06
N THR A 152 -16.29 21.00 -8.32
CA THR A 152 -17.09 22.01 -7.60
C THR A 152 -16.37 22.57 -6.37
N GLU A 153 -15.31 21.93 -5.88
CA GLU A 153 -14.70 22.18 -4.57
C GLU A 153 -15.68 22.09 -3.38
N HIS A 154 -16.87 21.49 -3.56
CA HIS A 154 -17.87 21.31 -2.50
C HIS A 154 -17.65 19.97 -1.79
N VAL A 155 -16.74 19.98 -0.80
CA VAL A 155 -16.45 18.83 0.09
C VAL A 155 -16.68 19.22 1.55
N PRO A 156 -16.95 18.25 2.45
CA PRO A 156 -17.14 18.51 3.87
C PRO A 156 -15.92 19.21 4.48
N ARG A 157 -16.13 19.94 5.58
CA ARG A 157 -14.99 20.54 6.30
C ARG A 157 -14.16 19.45 6.94
N ALA A 158 -12.86 19.74 7.08
CA ALA A 158 -11.89 18.86 7.75
C ALA A 158 -12.37 18.21 9.05
N ALA A 159 -12.97 19.01 9.92
CA ALA A 159 -13.41 18.56 11.24
C ALA A 159 -14.69 17.69 11.20
N GLU A 160 -15.41 17.70 10.08
CA GLU A 160 -16.64 16.93 9.89
C GLU A 160 -16.34 15.55 9.31
N TRP A 161 -15.16 15.33 8.74
CA TRP A 161 -14.82 14.06 8.12
C TRP A 161 -14.71 12.91 9.10
N SER A 162 -15.67 11.99 8.99
CA SER A 162 -15.66 10.71 9.66
C SER A 162 -14.67 9.76 8.99
N VAL A 163 -14.18 8.80 9.78
CA VAL A 163 -13.31 7.70 9.30
C VAL A 163 -13.97 6.92 8.15
N VAL A 164 -15.29 6.78 8.25
CA VAL A 164 -16.16 6.11 7.29
C VAL A 164 -17.21 7.13 6.87
N MET A 165 -17.22 7.52 5.59
CA MET A 165 -18.12 8.55 5.06
C MET A 165 -19.46 7.92 4.65
N PRO A 166 -20.58 8.22 5.35
CA PRO A 166 -21.88 7.65 4.99
C PRO A 166 -22.28 8.04 3.57
N GLY A 167 -22.82 7.09 2.82
CA GLY A 167 -23.26 7.29 1.43
C GLY A 167 -22.17 7.20 0.37
N LEU A 168 -20.88 7.14 0.74
CA LEU A 168 -19.80 6.89 -0.22
C LEU A 168 -19.40 5.42 -0.27
N ASP A 169 -19.15 4.94 -1.49
CA ASP A 169 -18.40 3.71 -1.69
C ASP A 169 -16.90 3.90 -1.39
N SER A 170 -16.14 2.80 -1.34
CA SER A 170 -14.72 2.82 -1.01
C SER A 170 -13.85 3.64 -1.97
N LEU A 171 -14.19 3.69 -3.27
CA LEU A 171 -13.39 4.39 -4.27
C LEU A 171 -13.63 5.89 -4.20
N SER A 172 -14.90 6.33 -4.18
CA SER A 172 -15.25 7.74 -4.02
C SER A 172 -14.73 8.29 -2.69
N ALA A 173 -14.86 7.50 -1.61
CA ALA A 173 -14.32 7.86 -0.32
C ALA A 173 -12.80 8.11 -0.38
N ALA A 174 -12.03 7.16 -0.94
CA ALA A 174 -10.58 7.29 -1.05
C ALA A 174 -10.14 8.46 -1.94
N ILE A 175 -10.82 8.71 -3.05
CA ILE A 175 -10.48 9.83 -3.95
C ILE A 175 -10.75 11.17 -3.29
N LEU A 176 -11.92 11.34 -2.68
CA LEU A 176 -12.25 12.56 -1.96
C LEU A 176 -11.28 12.78 -0.81
N SER A 177 -10.96 11.73 -0.06
CA SER A 177 -9.89 11.66 0.93
C SER A 177 -8.57 12.24 0.47
N ILE A 178 -8.04 11.73 -0.65
CA ILE A 178 -6.79 12.22 -1.21
C ILE A 178 -6.91 13.68 -1.64
N TYR A 179 -8.04 14.09 -2.24
CA TYR A 179 -8.26 15.48 -2.65
C TYR A 179 -8.21 16.45 -1.48
N PHE A 180 -8.83 16.09 -0.36
CA PHE A 180 -8.79 16.92 0.83
C PHE A 180 -7.37 17.04 1.41
N ILE A 181 -6.63 15.93 1.45
CA ILE A 181 -5.22 15.94 1.88
C ILE A 181 -4.45 16.90 0.96
N SER A 182 -4.62 16.78 -0.36
CA SER A 182 -3.98 17.63 -1.36
C SER A 182 -4.33 19.11 -1.17
N ARG A 183 -5.60 19.42 -0.86
CA ARG A 183 -6.07 20.79 -0.58
C ARG A 183 -5.45 21.39 0.68
N ILE A 184 -5.26 20.61 1.75
CA ILE A 184 -4.64 21.14 2.96
C ILE A 184 -3.17 21.46 2.74
N VAL A 185 -2.46 20.62 1.98
CA VAL A 185 -1.04 20.84 1.69
C VAL A 185 -0.79 21.70 0.45
N ASP A 186 -1.85 22.22 -0.16
CA ASP A 186 -1.84 23.07 -1.35
C ASP A 186 -1.09 22.45 -2.54
N GLN A 187 -1.37 21.17 -2.81
CA GLN A 187 -0.78 20.42 -3.92
C GLN A 187 -1.87 19.91 -4.87
N SER A 188 -1.64 20.11 -6.16
CA SER A 188 -2.56 19.70 -7.23
C SER A 188 -2.28 18.27 -7.67
N VAL A 189 -3.29 17.41 -7.61
CA VAL A 189 -3.22 16.06 -8.17
C VAL A 189 -3.74 16.09 -9.62
N PRO A 190 -2.99 15.59 -10.61
CA PRO A 190 -3.43 15.51 -12.01
C PRO A 190 -4.37 14.30 -12.22
N TRP A 191 -5.58 14.38 -11.64
CA TRP A 191 -6.53 13.27 -11.52
C TRP A 191 -6.76 12.48 -12.81
N LEU A 192 -7.07 13.17 -13.91
CA LEU A 192 -7.35 12.48 -15.17
C LEU A 192 -6.09 11.88 -15.79
N TYR A 193 -4.95 12.56 -15.72
CA TYR A 193 -3.69 12.00 -16.18
C TYR A 193 -3.34 10.68 -15.50
N SER A 194 -3.35 10.65 -14.17
CA SER A 194 -3.05 9.43 -13.41
C SER A 194 -4.06 8.30 -13.69
N LEU A 195 -5.34 8.63 -13.87
CA LEU A 195 -6.38 7.67 -14.25
C LEU A 195 -6.13 7.08 -15.65
N TRP A 196 -5.82 7.92 -16.62
CA TRP A 196 -5.54 7.49 -17.99
C TRP A 196 -4.27 6.64 -18.07
N VAL A 197 -3.20 7.01 -17.34
CA VAL A 197 -1.97 6.19 -17.24
C VAL A 197 -2.31 4.79 -16.69
N TYR A 198 -3.02 4.73 -15.56
CA TYR A 198 -3.43 3.47 -14.95
C TYR A 198 -4.23 2.60 -15.92
N MET A 199 -5.20 3.19 -16.60
CA MET A 199 -6.05 2.47 -17.54
C MET A 199 -5.30 1.97 -18.76
N MET A 200 -4.43 2.80 -19.32
CA MET A 200 -3.61 2.40 -20.46
C MET A 200 -2.65 1.26 -20.08
N GLU A 201 -2.07 1.27 -18.89
CA GLU A 201 -1.28 0.14 -18.40
C GLU A 201 -2.11 -1.14 -18.29
N GLU A 202 -3.32 -1.06 -17.71
CA GLU A 202 -4.22 -2.19 -17.55
C GLU A 202 -4.73 -2.77 -18.89
N VAL A 203 -4.94 -1.92 -19.90
CA VAL A 203 -5.28 -2.35 -21.27
C VAL A 203 -4.08 -3.03 -21.94
N LYS A 204 -2.87 -2.44 -21.83
CA LYS A 204 -1.64 -3.02 -22.40
C LYS A 204 -1.31 -4.37 -21.78
N ILE A 205 -1.50 -4.52 -20.47
CA ILE A 205 -1.31 -5.79 -19.76
C ILE A 205 -2.26 -6.86 -20.31
N ASP A 206 -3.55 -6.56 -20.39
CA ASP A 206 -4.56 -7.50 -20.91
C ASP A 206 -4.27 -7.88 -22.37
N ALA A 207 -3.95 -6.90 -23.21
CA ALA A 207 -3.59 -7.09 -24.60
C ALA A 207 -2.40 -8.06 -24.79
N LEU A 208 -1.35 -7.92 -23.97
CA LEU A 208 -0.19 -8.83 -24.01
C LEU A 208 -0.46 -10.19 -23.37
N ASP A 209 -1.24 -10.26 -22.29
CA ASP A 209 -1.66 -11.53 -21.67
C ASP A 209 -2.46 -12.38 -22.69
N ARG A 210 -3.40 -11.77 -23.42
CA ARG A 210 -4.16 -12.43 -24.50
C ARG A 210 -3.24 -12.95 -25.61
N ALA A 211 -2.22 -12.18 -26.00
CA ALA A 211 -1.24 -12.60 -27.00
C ALA A 211 -0.36 -13.77 -26.50
N LEU A 212 0.05 -13.75 -25.22
CA LEU A 212 0.82 -14.83 -24.60
C LEU A 212 0.00 -16.12 -24.42
N GLY A 213 -1.32 -16.01 -24.23
CA GLY A 213 -2.22 -17.16 -24.12
C GLY A 213 -2.10 -18.16 -25.27
N VAL A 214 -1.75 -17.71 -26.48
CA VAL A 214 -1.52 -18.56 -27.67
C VAL A 214 -0.42 -19.60 -27.44
N TYR A 215 0.55 -19.30 -26.56
CA TYR A 215 1.66 -20.22 -26.27
C TYR A 215 1.31 -21.34 -25.29
N SER A 216 0.18 -21.22 -24.58
CA SER A 216 -0.30 -22.22 -23.60
C SER A 216 -1.07 -23.38 -24.26
N GLY A 217 -1.58 -23.18 -25.48
CA GLY A 217 -2.34 -24.16 -26.25
C GLY A 217 -1.61 -24.72 -27.48
N LYS A 218 -2.38 -25.21 -28.47
CA LYS A 218 -1.85 -25.57 -29.79
C LYS A 218 -1.42 -24.30 -30.52
N PHE A 219 -0.13 -24.00 -30.47
CA PHE A 219 0.43 -22.78 -31.06
C PHE A 219 0.24 -22.73 -32.58
N SER A 220 -0.32 -21.60 -33.04
CA SER A 220 -0.46 -21.23 -34.45
C SER A 220 0.11 -19.82 -34.64
N TRP A 221 0.87 -19.63 -35.72
CA TRP A 221 1.40 -18.31 -36.08
C TRP A 221 0.30 -17.34 -36.47
N ASP A 222 -0.74 -17.84 -37.12
CA ASP A 222 -1.86 -17.02 -37.59
C ASP A 222 -2.73 -16.59 -36.40
N ASP A 223 -2.84 -17.44 -35.37
CA ASP A 223 -3.50 -17.10 -34.10
C ASP A 223 -2.71 -16.01 -33.37
N LEU A 224 -1.38 -16.14 -33.26
CA LEU A 224 -0.54 -15.12 -32.64
C LEU A 224 -0.63 -13.78 -33.39
N ALA A 225 -0.55 -13.81 -34.72
CA ALA A 225 -0.69 -12.61 -35.55
C ALA A 225 -2.07 -11.94 -35.36
N THR A 226 -3.13 -12.75 -35.27
CA THR A 226 -4.49 -12.29 -35.01
C THR A 226 -4.62 -11.68 -33.61
N ARG A 227 -4.09 -12.33 -32.57
CA ARG A 227 -4.09 -11.81 -31.20
C ARG A 227 -3.26 -10.53 -31.07
N LEU A 228 -2.12 -10.41 -31.74
CA LEU A 228 -1.34 -9.17 -31.77
C LEU A 228 -2.08 -8.02 -32.47
N ARG A 229 -2.84 -8.32 -33.53
CA ARG A 229 -3.69 -7.32 -34.21
C ARG A 229 -4.83 -6.87 -33.30
N GLN A 230 -5.54 -7.82 -32.68
CA GLN A 230 -6.59 -7.54 -31.69
C GLN A 230 -6.05 -6.74 -30.51
N ALA A 231 -4.89 -7.12 -29.97
CA ALA A 231 -4.19 -6.40 -28.89
C ALA A 231 -3.92 -4.93 -29.25
N LYS A 232 -3.45 -4.69 -30.48
CA LYS A 232 -3.23 -3.33 -31.00
C LYS A 232 -4.53 -2.56 -31.18
N GLU A 233 -5.57 -3.20 -31.72
CA GLU A 233 -6.90 -2.60 -31.88
C GLU A 233 -7.48 -2.19 -30.51
N LEU A 234 -7.36 -3.04 -29.49
CA LEU A 234 -7.76 -2.73 -28.12
C LEU A 234 -7.02 -1.51 -27.56
N ILE A 235 -5.70 -1.41 -27.75
CA ILE A 235 -4.91 -0.24 -27.32
C ILE A 235 -5.35 1.02 -28.06
N ASN A 236 -5.55 0.93 -29.37
CA ASN A 236 -5.97 2.06 -30.19
C ASN A 236 -7.39 2.53 -29.84
N GLU A 237 -8.32 1.60 -29.60
CA GLU A 237 -9.67 1.89 -29.14
C GLU A 237 -9.64 2.59 -27.78
N ALA A 238 -8.83 2.10 -26.84
CA ALA A 238 -8.66 2.72 -25.52
C ALA A 238 -8.11 4.15 -25.60
N LEU A 239 -7.19 4.41 -26.55
CA LEU A 239 -6.67 5.74 -26.84
C LEU A 239 -7.65 6.62 -27.65
N GLY A 240 -8.79 6.07 -28.09
CA GLY A 240 -9.72 6.76 -28.98
C GLY A 240 -9.17 7.05 -30.39
N GLN A 241 -8.10 6.34 -30.78
CA GLN A 241 -7.50 6.45 -32.11
C GLN A 241 -8.39 5.74 -33.13
N ASP A 242 -8.80 6.47 -34.17
CA ASP A 242 -9.55 5.88 -35.27
C ASP A 242 -8.66 4.89 -36.02
N PRO A 243 -9.05 3.61 -36.17
CA PRO A 243 -8.25 2.64 -36.95
C PRO A 243 -8.09 3.05 -38.42
N LYS A 244 -8.90 4.00 -38.92
CA LYS A 244 -8.85 4.52 -40.29
C LYS A 244 -7.95 5.75 -40.46
N LEU A 245 -7.49 6.40 -39.38
CA LEU A 245 -6.56 7.52 -39.48
C LEU A 245 -5.15 6.99 -39.78
N ASP A 246 -4.55 7.50 -40.85
CA ASP A 246 -3.25 7.03 -41.34
C ASP A 246 -2.17 7.15 -40.24
N GLY A 247 -1.44 6.05 -40.03
CA GLY A 247 -0.43 5.90 -38.97
C GLY A 247 0.79 6.81 -39.13
N SER A 248 0.83 7.62 -40.20
CA SER A 248 1.80 8.66 -40.47
C SER A 248 1.61 9.93 -39.63
N ILE A 249 0.42 10.15 -39.04
CA ILE A 249 0.05 11.43 -38.43
C ILE A 249 0.00 11.39 -36.88
N ALA A 250 -0.40 10.27 -36.27
CA ALA A 250 -0.36 10.09 -34.81
C ALA A 250 0.92 9.34 -34.43
N GLN A 251 1.70 9.83 -33.45
CA GLN A 251 2.81 9.04 -32.93
C GLN A 251 2.25 7.75 -32.32
N PRO A 252 2.55 6.56 -32.88
CA PRO A 252 2.00 5.34 -32.33
C PRO A 252 2.60 5.10 -30.95
N ASP A 253 1.75 4.62 -30.03
CA ASP A 253 2.16 4.16 -28.70
C ASP A 253 3.39 3.24 -28.82
N PRO A 254 4.41 3.38 -27.95
CA PRO A 254 5.63 2.58 -28.04
C PRO A 254 5.39 1.07 -28.10
N LEU A 255 4.37 0.55 -27.41
CA LEU A 255 4.03 -0.87 -27.45
C LEU A 255 3.37 -1.26 -28.77
N SER A 256 2.48 -0.42 -29.31
CA SER A 256 1.89 -0.63 -30.63
C SER A 256 2.95 -0.71 -31.74
N ARG A 257 4.07 0.02 -31.61
CA ARG A 257 5.22 -0.10 -32.53
C ARG A 257 5.89 -1.46 -32.42
N LYS A 258 6.16 -1.95 -31.20
CA LYS A 258 6.73 -3.29 -30.97
C LYS A 258 5.81 -4.39 -31.49
N MET A 259 4.50 -4.27 -31.30
CA MET A 259 3.53 -5.22 -31.85
C MET A 259 3.56 -5.28 -33.38
N ASN A 260 3.71 -4.15 -34.08
CA ASN A 260 3.88 -4.14 -35.53
C ASN A 260 5.19 -4.81 -35.96
N GLU A 261 6.27 -4.62 -35.21
CA GLU A 261 7.55 -5.28 -35.46
C GLU A 261 7.44 -6.79 -35.29
N TRP A 262 6.80 -7.25 -34.21
CA TRP A 262 6.51 -8.67 -34.00
C TRP A 262 5.66 -9.26 -35.12
N HIS A 263 4.62 -8.53 -35.55
CA HIS A 263 3.75 -8.93 -36.64
C HIS A 263 4.52 -9.09 -37.97
N ARG A 264 5.37 -8.12 -38.34
CA ARG A 264 6.24 -8.22 -39.53
C ARG A 264 7.20 -9.40 -39.46
N ARG A 265 7.79 -9.66 -38.28
CA ARG A 265 8.67 -10.82 -38.08
C ARG A 265 7.93 -12.15 -38.26
N ILE A 266 6.65 -12.22 -37.88
CA ILE A 266 5.78 -13.39 -38.13
C ILE A 266 5.51 -13.56 -39.63
N GLU A 267 5.29 -12.46 -40.36
CA GLU A 267 5.05 -12.49 -41.81
C GLU A 267 6.29 -12.89 -42.62
N SER A 268 7.49 -12.43 -42.22
CA SER A 268 8.76 -12.68 -42.92
C SER A 268 9.42 -14.04 -42.63
N ARG A 269 8.64 -15.04 -42.19
CA ARG A 269 9.13 -16.33 -41.66
C ARG A 269 9.87 -17.18 -42.71
N ASN A 270 11.21 -17.13 -42.74
CA ASN A 270 12.01 -17.75 -43.81
C ASN A 270 12.71 -19.10 -43.51
N SER A 271 12.77 -19.64 -42.28
CA SER A 271 13.15 -21.07 -42.06
C SER A 271 13.28 -21.52 -40.59
N ASP A 272 13.69 -20.66 -39.65
CA ASP A 272 13.97 -21.07 -38.26
C ASP A 272 12.82 -20.75 -37.28
N SER A 273 11.66 -21.40 -37.50
CA SER A 273 10.40 -21.11 -36.81
C SER A 273 10.49 -21.32 -35.29
N LYS A 274 11.29 -22.29 -34.81
CA LYS A 274 11.44 -22.56 -33.38
C LYS A 274 12.21 -21.46 -32.64
N LYS A 275 13.30 -20.94 -33.24
CA LYS A 275 14.06 -19.83 -32.66
C LYS A 275 13.23 -18.55 -32.61
N LEU A 276 12.56 -18.21 -33.72
CA LEU A 276 11.66 -17.05 -33.77
C LEU A 276 10.53 -17.15 -32.73
N ARG A 277 9.92 -18.33 -32.59
CA ARG A 277 8.85 -18.57 -31.61
C ARG A 277 9.34 -18.30 -30.18
N THR A 278 10.54 -18.79 -29.86
CA THR A 278 11.15 -18.63 -28.53
C THR A 278 11.52 -17.17 -28.26
N ALA A 279 12.09 -16.48 -29.26
CA ALA A 279 12.42 -15.07 -29.18
C ALA A 279 11.18 -14.19 -28.96
N LEU A 280 10.12 -14.36 -29.76
CA LEU A 280 8.89 -13.57 -29.60
C LEU A 280 8.19 -13.85 -28.28
N ARG A 281 8.11 -15.12 -27.84
CA ARG A 281 7.56 -15.46 -26.53
C ARG A 281 8.29 -14.71 -25.42
N ARG A 282 9.63 -14.67 -25.51
CA ARG A 282 10.50 -13.98 -24.55
C ARG A 282 10.24 -12.48 -24.58
N GLU A 283 10.30 -11.84 -25.75
CA GLU A 283 10.07 -10.39 -25.88
C GLU A 283 8.69 -9.97 -25.36
N ILE A 284 7.62 -10.69 -25.74
CA ILE A 284 6.26 -10.38 -25.26
C ILE A 284 6.17 -10.59 -23.74
N SER A 285 6.76 -11.67 -23.22
CA SER A 285 6.83 -11.93 -21.78
C SER A 285 7.60 -10.84 -21.05
N ASP A 286 8.71 -10.35 -21.60
CA ASP A 286 9.54 -9.31 -20.98
C ASP A 286 8.82 -7.95 -20.96
N GLU A 287 8.13 -7.58 -22.04
CA GLU A 287 7.28 -6.36 -22.06
C GLU A 287 6.12 -6.45 -21.05
N LEU A 288 5.41 -7.58 -21.05
CA LEU A 288 4.35 -7.82 -20.08
C LEU A 288 4.88 -7.74 -18.65
N ALA A 289 6.04 -8.35 -18.43
CA ALA A 289 6.66 -8.34 -17.13
C ALA A 289 7.08 -6.93 -16.76
N MET A 290 7.69 -6.13 -17.64
CA MET A 290 7.95 -4.70 -17.40
C MET A 290 6.71 -3.90 -17.01
N LEU A 291 5.59 -4.06 -17.74
CA LEU A 291 4.32 -3.38 -17.43
C LEU A 291 3.72 -3.85 -16.09
N LYS A 292 3.88 -5.13 -15.75
CA LYS A 292 3.50 -5.67 -14.44
C LYS A 292 4.51 -5.32 -13.33
N GLY A 293 5.64 -4.69 -13.66
CA GLY A 293 6.72 -4.34 -12.74
C GLY A 293 7.72 -5.47 -12.43
N PHE A 294 7.77 -6.52 -13.25
CA PHE A 294 8.55 -7.76 -13.13
C PHE A 294 9.56 -7.99 -14.27
N SER A 295 10.37 -7.03 -14.72
CA SER A 295 11.33 -7.39 -15.80
C SER A 295 12.30 -8.49 -15.35
N VAL A 296 12.22 -9.69 -15.96
CA VAL A 296 13.08 -10.86 -15.65
C VAL A 296 14.41 -10.77 -16.41
N HIS A 297 14.44 -10.15 -17.59
CA HIS A 297 15.66 -10.06 -18.40
C HIS A 297 16.53 -8.83 -18.08
N LEU A 298 15.96 -7.67 -17.72
CA LEU A 298 16.73 -6.54 -17.16
C LEU A 298 17.29 -6.87 -15.76
N GLN A 299 16.62 -7.79 -15.04
CA GLN A 299 17.12 -8.41 -13.81
C GLN A 299 18.39 -9.25 -14.03
N GLU A 300 18.61 -9.76 -15.24
CA GLU A 300 19.72 -10.66 -15.60
C GLU A 300 20.83 -9.93 -16.38
N GLU A 301 20.52 -8.94 -17.22
CA GLU A 301 21.51 -8.31 -18.12
C GLU A 301 22.02 -6.92 -17.67
N ILE A 302 21.25 -6.13 -16.92
CA ILE A 302 21.59 -4.70 -16.66
C ILE A 302 21.56 -4.34 -15.16
N ASP A 303 21.18 -5.28 -14.27
CA ASP A 303 21.04 -5.05 -12.81
C ASP A 303 20.11 -3.86 -12.45
N VAL A 304 19.30 -3.37 -13.40
CA VAL A 304 18.31 -2.30 -13.21
C VAL A 304 16.95 -2.95 -13.17
N ARG A 305 16.37 -3.08 -11.97
CA ARG A 305 15.09 -3.79 -11.80
C ARG A 305 13.95 -2.76 -11.68
N SER A 306 12.90 -2.99 -12.46
CA SER A 306 11.75 -2.09 -12.68
C SER A 306 11.03 -1.63 -11.39
N VAL A 307 10.26 -0.54 -11.55
CA VAL A 307 9.45 0.17 -10.54
C VAL A 307 8.53 -0.79 -9.78
N SER A 308 9.00 -1.37 -8.68
CA SER A 308 8.17 -2.09 -7.72
C SER A 308 7.71 -1.09 -6.67
N ALA A 309 6.59 -0.41 -6.95
CA ALA A 309 5.85 0.23 -5.87
C ALA A 309 5.52 -0.87 -4.85
N THR A 310 5.98 -0.73 -3.62
CA THR A 310 5.64 -1.71 -2.60
C THR A 310 4.15 -1.63 -2.34
N ARG A 311 3.44 -2.74 -2.54
CA ARG A 311 2.08 -2.87 -2.02
C ARG A 311 2.18 -3.03 -0.52
N LEU A 312 2.15 -1.89 0.18
CA LEU A 312 1.92 -1.89 1.62
C LEU A 312 0.54 -2.47 1.83
N ASP A 313 0.44 -3.56 2.59
CA ASP A 313 -0.87 -4.14 2.87
C ASP A 313 -1.64 -3.19 3.78
N VAL A 314 -2.70 -2.66 3.21
CA VAL A 314 -3.49 -1.55 3.70
C VAL A 314 -4.53 -2.02 4.73
N LEU A 315 -4.25 -3.02 5.56
CA LEU A 315 -5.22 -3.40 6.61
C LEU A 315 -5.12 -2.47 7.85
N ALA A 316 -4.43 -1.33 7.74
CA ALA A 316 -4.51 -0.22 8.68
C ALA A 316 -5.44 0.85 8.08
N LEU A 317 -6.34 1.42 8.89
CA LEU A 317 -7.17 2.56 8.50
C LEU A 317 -6.26 3.72 8.13
N ARG A 318 -6.10 3.95 6.84
CA ARG A 318 -5.25 5.01 6.34
C ARG A 318 -5.86 6.37 6.66
N PRO A 319 -5.05 7.44 6.67
CA PRO A 319 -5.56 8.79 6.75
C PRO A 319 -6.52 9.15 5.60
N ASP A 320 -6.49 8.43 4.48
CA ASP A 320 -7.43 8.58 3.37
C ASP A 320 -8.66 7.65 3.41
N GLY A 321 -8.96 7.03 4.55
CA GLY A 321 -10.25 6.36 4.80
C GLY A 321 -10.27 4.85 4.50
N PRO A 322 -11.44 4.27 4.18
CA PRO A 322 -11.59 2.83 4.01
C PRO A 322 -10.80 2.30 2.80
N VAL A 323 -10.43 1.03 2.88
CA VAL A 323 -9.46 0.41 1.99
C VAL A 323 -10.09 0.01 0.66
N ALA A 324 -9.80 0.77 -0.40
CA ALA A 324 -10.15 0.43 -1.78
C ALA A 324 -9.08 -0.48 -2.43
N ASN A 325 -8.86 -1.67 -1.87
CA ASN A 325 -7.80 -2.61 -2.28
C ASN A 325 -7.76 -2.88 -3.80
N LYS A 326 -8.93 -3.00 -4.43
CA LYS A 326 -9.07 -3.20 -5.89
C LYS A 326 -8.41 -2.07 -6.70
N TYR A 327 -8.46 -0.85 -6.19
CA TYR A 327 -7.98 0.37 -6.86
C TYR A 327 -6.66 0.89 -6.27
N GLU A 328 -5.97 0.11 -5.44
CA GLU A 328 -4.76 0.59 -4.74
C GLU A 328 -3.67 1.08 -5.69
N LYS A 329 -3.50 0.43 -6.86
CA LYS A 329 -2.56 0.90 -7.90
C LYS A 329 -2.89 2.34 -8.35
N LEU A 330 -4.16 2.62 -8.62
CA LEU A 330 -4.64 3.94 -9.03
C LEU A 330 -4.45 4.97 -7.91
N LEU A 331 -4.86 4.61 -6.68
CA LEU A 331 -4.73 5.51 -5.53
C LEU A 331 -3.26 5.83 -5.23
N GLN A 332 -2.33 4.89 -5.41
CA GLN A 332 -0.90 5.14 -5.30
C GLN A 332 -0.40 6.19 -6.31
N LEU A 333 -0.93 6.20 -7.54
CA LEU A 333 -0.59 7.25 -8.51
C LEU A 333 -1.04 8.63 -8.03
N PHE A 334 -2.23 8.74 -7.43
CA PHE A 334 -2.69 10.01 -6.85
C PHE A 334 -1.84 10.43 -5.64
N ARG A 335 -1.51 9.49 -4.74
CA ARG A 335 -0.70 9.77 -3.54
C ARG A 335 0.72 10.22 -3.87
N ARG A 336 1.32 9.70 -4.94
CA ARG A 336 2.67 10.08 -5.40
C ARG A 336 2.81 11.55 -5.76
N GLU A 337 1.70 12.22 -6.07
CA GLU A 337 1.64 13.63 -6.42
C GLU A 337 1.54 14.53 -5.17
N ILE A 338 1.49 13.91 -3.98
CA ILE A 338 1.41 14.58 -2.69
C ILE A 338 2.68 14.28 -1.88
N ASN A 339 3.31 15.34 -1.37
CA ASN A 339 4.35 15.25 -0.36
C ASN A 339 4.00 16.11 0.87
N LEU A 340 3.54 15.45 1.94
CA LEU A 340 3.15 16.11 3.19
C LEU A 340 4.29 16.92 3.82
N LEU A 341 5.55 16.54 3.59
CA LEU A 341 6.70 17.26 4.14
C LEU A 341 6.96 18.61 3.46
N GLN A 342 6.29 18.93 2.35
CA GLN A 342 6.30 20.30 1.83
C GLN A 342 5.39 21.23 2.66
N TYR A 343 4.45 20.67 3.43
CA TYR A 343 3.59 21.46 4.30
C TYR A 343 4.38 21.94 5.53
N ALA A 344 4.81 23.20 5.49
CA ALA A 344 5.73 23.77 6.48
C ALA A 344 5.35 23.54 7.95
N PRO A 345 4.07 23.65 8.38
CA PRO A 345 3.69 23.35 9.76
C PRO A 345 3.97 21.91 10.18
N LEU A 346 3.69 20.93 9.31
CA LEU A 346 3.96 19.52 9.59
C LEU A 346 5.47 19.30 9.70
N THR A 347 6.25 19.83 8.76
CA THR A 347 7.71 19.62 8.76
C THR A 347 8.39 20.26 9.96
N LYS A 348 7.95 21.45 10.39
CA LYS A 348 8.44 22.06 11.62
C LYS A 348 8.04 21.27 12.87
N LEU A 349 6.85 20.65 12.87
CA LEU A 349 6.43 19.74 13.93
C LEU A 349 7.30 18.46 13.97
N CYS A 350 7.57 17.86 12.80
CA CYS A 350 8.48 16.72 12.66
C CYS A 350 9.91 17.05 13.15
N MET A 351 10.45 18.23 12.80
CA MET A 351 11.73 18.73 13.31
C MET A 351 11.74 19.01 14.82
N ASN A 352 10.57 19.21 15.43
CA ASN A 352 10.46 19.34 16.89
C ASN A 352 10.40 17.97 17.56
N LEU A 353 9.70 17.02 16.94
CA LEU A 353 9.67 15.62 17.36
C LEU A 353 11.07 15.00 17.33
N SER A 354 11.89 15.33 16.33
CA SER A 354 13.28 14.85 16.22
C SER A 354 14.21 15.30 17.34
N LYS A 355 13.78 16.24 18.20
CA LYS A 355 14.57 16.73 19.34
C LYS A 355 14.19 16.04 20.65
N ARG A 356 13.19 15.16 20.63
CA ARG A 356 12.67 14.51 21.84
C ARG A 356 13.23 13.10 21.96
N ASN A 357 13.56 12.72 23.19
CA ASN A 357 13.97 11.36 23.52
C ASN A 357 12.78 10.44 23.86
N THR A 358 11.59 11.02 24.12
CA THR A 358 10.38 10.29 24.53
C THR A 358 9.15 10.82 23.81
N SER A 359 8.20 9.93 23.51
CA SER A 359 6.96 10.29 22.81
C SER A 359 5.91 10.93 23.72
N GLY A 360 6.00 12.25 23.83
CA GLY A 360 4.95 13.06 24.46
C GLY A 360 3.62 13.01 23.69
N ASN A 361 2.54 13.49 24.32
CA ASN A 361 1.28 13.76 23.60
C ASN A 361 1.47 15.01 22.72
N LEU A 362 1.21 14.89 21.42
CA LEU A 362 1.06 16.07 20.58
C LEU A 362 -0.05 16.96 21.12
N ASN A 363 0.24 18.24 21.31
CA ASN A 363 -0.71 19.22 21.82
C ASN A 363 -0.56 20.58 21.12
N ALA A 364 -1.59 21.42 21.24
CA ALA A 364 -1.64 22.68 20.51
C ALA A 364 -0.45 23.60 20.85
N ASN A 365 -0.01 23.63 22.10
CA ASN A 365 1.12 24.46 22.54
C ASN A 365 2.42 24.07 21.83
N GLU A 366 2.63 22.78 21.57
CA GLU A 366 3.79 22.32 20.79
C GLU A 366 3.74 22.81 19.34
N LEU A 367 2.54 22.86 18.74
CA LEU A 367 2.37 23.43 17.41
C LEU A 367 2.59 24.95 17.41
N GLU A 368 2.17 25.65 18.47
CA GLU A 368 2.41 27.10 18.61
C GLU A 368 3.90 27.43 18.65
N GLN A 369 4.70 26.62 19.34
CA GLN A 369 6.15 26.82 19.46
C GLN A 369 6.89 26.73 18.12
N VAL A 370 6.33 25.99 17.15
CA VAL A 370 7.03 25.64 15.91
C VAL A 370 6.37 26.24 14.67
N SER A 371 5.18 26.80 14.80
CA SER A 371 4.40 27.32 13.67
C SER A 371 3.92 28.74 13.92
N GLN A 372 3.19 29.29 12.95
CA GLN A 372 2.53 30.59 13.06
C GLN A 372 1.17 30.53 13.75
N PHE A 373 0.64 29.34 14.02
CA PHE A 373 -0.67 29.19 14.64
C PHE A 373 -0.62 29.58 16.12
N ARG A 374 -1.68 30.21 16.62
CA ARG A 374 -1.80 30.69 18.01
C ARG A 374 -3.18 30.36 18.59
N GLY A 375 -3.22 30.09 19.89
CA GLY A 375 -4.42 29.79 20.65
C GLY A 375 -5.29 28.72 20.02
N ARG A 376 -6.58 29.05 19.87
CA ARG A 376 -7.59 28.15 19.29
C ARG A 376 -7.27 27.73 17.85
N THR A 377 -6.58 28.57 17.09
CA THR A 377 -6.18 28.25 15.71
C THR A 377 -5.14 27.13 15.68
N ALA A 378 -4.23 27.07 16.67
CA ALA A 378 -3.27 25.97 16.80
C ALA A 378 -3.98 24.66 17.16
N TYR A 379 -5.00 24.71 18.01
CA TYR A 379 -5.83 23.53 18.30
C TYR A 379 -6.48 22.96 17.04
N TYR A 380 -7.13 23.80 16.22
CA TYR A 380 -7.75 23.35 14.98
C TYR A 380 -6.72 22.91 13.92
N ALA A 381 -5.58 23.58 13.83
CA ALA A 381 -4.51 23.19 12.93
C ALA A 381 -3.91 21.83 13.34
N LEU A 382 -3.76 21.57 14.64
CA LEU A 382 -3.30 20.28 15.13
C LEU A 382 -4.29 19.16 14.78
N GLN A 383 -5.59 19.37 14.97
CA GLN A 383 -6.60 18.38 14.56
C GLN A 383 -6.49 18.03 13.07
N LYS A 384 -6.22 19.01 12.20
CA LYS A 384 -5.95 18.75 10.78
C LYS A 384 -4.66 17.98 10.57
N LEU A 385 -3.59 18.37 11.26
CA LEU A 385 -2.28 17.70 11.19
C LEU A 385 -2.31 16.27 11.73
N GLU A 386 -3.21 15.93 12.66
CA GLU A 386 -3.39 14.55 13.15
C GLU A 386 -3.79 13.59 12.02
N HIS A 387 -4.45 14.07 10.96
CA HIS A 387 -4.71 13.26 9.76
C HIS A 387 -3.47 13.02 8.90
N PHE A 388 -2.37 13.73 9.12
CA PHE A 388 -1.11 13.57 8.38
C PHE A 388 -0.04 12.85 9.17
N LEU A 389 -0.34 12.48 10.41
CA LEU A 389 0.59 11.83 11.32
C LEU A 389 0.06 10.44 11.65
N HIS A 390 0.90 9.44 11.44
CA HIS A 390 0.71 8.12 12.01
C HIS A 390 1.03 8.17 13.50
N GLU A 391 0.03 7.93 14.34
CA GLU A 391 0.22 7.56 15.73
C GLU A 391 0.32 6.05 15.80
N ARG A 392 1.52 5.53 16.04
CA ARG A 392 1.79 4.10 16.12
C ARG A 392 2.13 3.70 17.55
N TYR A 393 1.62 2.55 18.00
CA TYR A 393 1.99 1.95 19.27
C TYR A 393 2.84 0.70 19.01
N ILE A 394 4.09 0.74 19.46
CA ILE A 394 5.07 -0.33 19.27
C ILE A 394 5.19 -1.10 20.59
N PRO A 395 4.76 -2.37 20.65
CA PRO A 395 5.00 -3.19 21.83
C PRO A 395 6.49 -3.45 22.01
N SER A 396 6.98 -3.41 23.25
CA SER A 396 8.28 -3.96 23.59
C SER A 396 8.13 -5.47 23.74
N LEU A 397 8.46 -6.23 22.70
CA LEU A 397 8.31 -7.70 22.74
C LEU A 397 9.19 -8.32 23.82
N ARG A 398 10.42 -7.84 24.00
CA ARG A 398 11.28 -8.25 25.12
C ARG A 398 10.58 -8.06 26.46
N LYS A 399 9.92 -6.91 26.69
CA LYS A 399 9.16 -6.66 27.91
C LYS A 399 8.01 -7.64 28.09
N LEU A 400 7.43 -8.14 27.02
CA LEU A 400 6.38 -9.16 27.05
C LEU A 400 6.92 -10.59 27.19
N GLY A 401 8.24 -10.81 27.13
CA GLY A 401 8.81 -12.16 27.04
C GLY A 401 8.52 -12.83 25.69
N LEU A 402 8.39 -12.02 24.64
CA LEU A 402 8.15 -12.41 23.26
C LEU A 402 9.33 -11.96 22.38
N ARG A 403 9.38 -12.47 21.15
CA ARG A 403 10.29 -12.01 20.10
C ARG A 403 9.71 -12.27 18.72
N PHE A 404 10.26 -11.59 17.72
CA PHE A 404 10.00 -11.90 16.31
C PHE A 404 10.97 -12.98 15.82
N ARG A 405 10.46 -13.89 15.00
CA ARG A 405 11.26 -14.79 14.17
C ARG A 405 10.93 -14.56 12.71
N TYR A 406 11.92 -14.13 11.95
CA TYR A 406 11.84 -14.01 10.50
C TYR A 406 12.35 -15.30 9.87
N ILE A 407 11.54 -15.90 9.00
CA ILE A 407 11.91 -17.07 8.21
C ILE A 407 11.87 -16.67 6.75
N PHE A 408 13.01 -16.75 6.10
CA PHE A 408 13.20 -16.38 4.71
C PHE A 408 13.31 -17.64 3.87
N THR A 409 12.60 -17.65 2.74
CA THR A 409 12.52 -18.83 1.89
C THR A 409 12.71 -18.47 0.41
N PRO A 410 13.21 -19.41 -0.42
CA PRO A 410 13.27 -19.26 -1.86
C PRO A 410 11.87 -19.30 -2.51
N LEU A 411 10.83 -19.73 -1.80
CA LEU A 411 9.45 -19.79 -2.26
C LEU A 411 8.66 -18.55 -1.83
N GLN A 412 7.74 -18.07 -2.67
CA GLN A 412 6.83 -16.96 -2.28
C GLN A 412 5.77 -17.38 -1.25
N ARG A 413 5.49 -18.68 -1.14
CA ARG A 413 4.55 -19.24 -0.17
C ARG A 413 5.28 -19.64 1.09
N SER A 414 4.70 -19.33 2.25
CA SER A 414 5.23 -19.82 3.51
C SER A 414 4.96 -21.32 3.63
N GLU A 415 5.98 -22.07 4.01
CA GLU A 415 5.91 -23.51 4.24
C GLU A 415 5.32 -23.85 5.61
N ILE A 416 5.33 -22.88 6.52
CA ILE A 416 4.85 -23.01 7.88
C ILE A 416 3.60 -22.13 8.00
N LEU A 417 2.50 -22.70 8.47
CA LEU A 417 1.32 -21.93 8.88
C LEU A 417 1.08 -22.20 10.36
N ASN A 418 1.22 -21.16 11.16
CA ASN A 418 1.15 -21.26 12.61
C ASN A 418 0.39 -20.07 13.21
N ASP A 419 -0.15 -20.27 14.41
CA ASP A 419 -0.84 -19.29 15.24
C ASP A 419 0.02 -18.07 15.59
N GLY A 420 1.35 -18.20 15.55
CA GLY A 420 2.27 -17.09 15.72
C GLY A 420 2.48 -16.19 14.49
N LEU A 421 1.89 -16.48 13.33
CA LEU A 421 2.15 -15.75 12.09
C LEU A 421 1.63 -14.29 12.17
N VAL A 422 2.54 -13.32 12.17
CA VAL A 422 2.24 -11.89 12.26
C VAL A 422 2.31 -11.19 10.91
N GLU A 423 3.21 -11.60 10.02
CA GLU A 423 3.40 -10.92 8.74
C GLU A 423 3.91 -11.90 7.67
N ARG A 424 3.47 -11.72 6.43
CA ARG A 424 3.95 -12.47 5.27
C ARG A 424 4.34 -11.49 4.18
N MET A 425 5.55 -11.63 3.66
CA MET A 425 6.09 -10.73 2.65
C MET A 425 6.52 -11.51 1.41
N VAL A 426 6.28 -10.90 0.25
CA VAL A 426 6.76 -11.36 -1.05
C VAL A 426 7.91 -10.45 -1.46
N LEU A 427 9.05 -11.06 -1.75
CA LEU A 427 10.30 -10.40 -2.06
C LEU A 427 10.68 -10.63 -3.53
N THR A 428 11.41 -9.68 -4.14
CA THR A 428 11.82 -9.77 -5.56
C THR A 428 13.31 -10.04 -5.72
N GLU A 429 13.83 -11.07 -5.04
CA GLU A 429 15.22 -11.52 -5.21
C GLU A 429 15.31 -12.96 -5.69
N GLN A 430 16.41 -13.29 -6.37
CA GLN A 430 16.57 -14.61 -6.97
C GLN A 430 16.64 -15.72 -5.92
N LYS A 431 17.37 -15.49 -4.82
CA LYS A 431 17.59 -16.46 -3.75
C LYS A 431 16.51 -16.45 -2.67
N VAL A 432 15.83 -15.32 -2.48
CA VAL A 432 14.85 -15.13 -1.40
C VAL A 432 13.61 -14.47 -1.97
N ARG A 433 12.50 -15.23 -2.02
CA ARG A 433 11.24 -14.78 -2.63
C ARG A 433 10.10 -14.64 -1.63
N GLY A 434 10.24 -15.22 -0.45
CA GLY A 434 9.27 -15.15 0.62
C GLY A 434 9.91 -14.85 1.96
N CYS A 435 9.15 -14.17 2.81
CA CYS A 435 9.47 -14.00 4.22
C CYS A 435 8.19 -14.19 5.04
N ALA A 436 8.26 -14.98 6.10
CA ALA A 436 7.21 -15.11 7.09
C ALA A 436 7.74 -14.68 8.45
N VAL A 437 6.98 -13.85 9.14
CA VAL A 437 7.33 -13.28 10.44
C VAL A 437 6.40 -13.86 11.48
N TYR A 438 6.97 -14.47 12.51
CA TYR A 438 6.26 -15.05 13.63
C TYR A 438 6.53 -14.26 14.90
N VAL A 439 5.59 -14.27 15.83
CA VAL A 439 5.84 -13.91 17.23
C VAL A 439 5.71 -15.15 18.10
N GLU A 440 6.71 -15.32 18.96
CA GLU A 440 6.89 -16.49 19.80
C GLU A 440 7.44 -16.07 21.18
N PRO A 441 7.27 -16.92 22.22
CA PRO A 441 7.96 -16.72 23.50
C PRO A 441 9.48 -16.69 23.33
N SER A 442 10.18 -15.85 24.09
CA SER A 442 11.64 -15.69 23.98
C SER A 442 12.45 -16.96 24.27
N GLN A 443 11.85 -17.93 24.97
CA GLN A 443 12.49 -19.18 25.40
C GLN A 443 12.34 -20.33 24.40
N THR A 444 11.55 -20.16 23.35
CA THR A 444 11.35 -21.25 22.36
C THR A 444 12.65 -21.53 21.60
N LYS A 445 12.78 -22.70 20.99
CA LYS A 445 13.92 -23.00 20.10
C LYS A 445 13.67 -22.56 18.66
N GLY A 446 12.40 -22.43 18.26
CA GLY A 446 12.04 -22.23 16.86
C GLY A 446 11.91 -23.55 16.09
N PRO A 447 11.53 -23.48 14.81
CA PRO A 447 11.51 -24.62 13.92
C PRO A 447 12.94 -25.00 13.50
N ASP A 448 13.13 -26.24 13.06
CA ASP A 448 14.37 -26.63 12.39
C ASP A 448 14.37 -26.11 10.94
N VAL A 449 15.07 -25.00 10.71
CA VAL A 449 15.15 -24.33 9.38
C VAL A 449 15.83 -25.23 8.35
N SER A 450 16.71 -26.15 8.78
CA SER A 450 17.37 -27.09 7.85
C SER A 450 16.40 -28.08 7.21
N SER A 451 15.23 -28.26 7.82
CA SER A 451 14.14 -29.10 7.29
C SER A 451 13.24 -28.38 6.28
N LEU A 452 13.40 -27.06 6.09
CA LEU A 452 12.68 -26.26 5.11
C LEU A 452 13.35 -26.32 3.74
N SER A 453 12.75 -25.69 2.72
CA SER A 453 13.36 -25.62 1.40
C SER A 453 14.80 -25.11 1.44
N GLY A 454 15.67 -25.75 0.65
CA GLY A 454 17.11 -25.45 0.62
C GLY A 454 17.37 -23.96 0.31
N GLY A 455 18.23 -23.34 1.13
CA GLY A 455 18.50 -21.89 1.05
C GLY A 455 17.63 -21.04 1.97
N SER A 456 16.78 -21.65 2.80
CA SER A 456 16.08 -20.96 3.88
C SER A 456 17.05 -20.57 5.00
N TYR A 457 16.83 -19.40 5.60
CA TYR A 457 17.55 -18.93 6.78
C TYR A 457 16.59 -18.15 7.68
N GLU A 458 16.98 -17.98 8.93
CA GLU A 458 16.19 -17.27 9.92
C GLU A 458 16.94 -16.11 10.55
N SER A 459 16.17 -15.21 11.16
CA SER A 459 16.69 -14.10 11.94
C SER A 459 15.76 -13.86 13.12
N VAL A 460 16.33 -13.75 14.32
CA VAL A 460 15.57 -13.65 15.58
C VAL A 460 15.82 -12.30 16.23
N VAL A 461 14.76 -11.50 16.36
CA VAL A 461 14.85 -10.09 16.77
C VAL A 461 13.80 -9.75 17.82
N GLU A 462 14.13 -8.87 18.77
CA GLU A 462 13.28 -8.60 19.94
C GLU A 462 12.95 -7.12 20.11
N ASP A 463 13.89 -6.26 19.72
CA ASP A 463 13.77 -4.82 19.82
C ASP A 463 13.45 -4.22 18.46
N GLU A 464 12.67 -3.15 18.46
CA GLU A 464 12.29 -2.34 17.30
C GLU A 464 12.76 -0.89 17.48
N ILE A 465 13.35 -0.35 16.43
CA ILE A 465 13.74 1.06 16.25
C ILE A 465 12.99 1.59 15.03
N ILE A 466 12.34 2.74 15.16
CA ILE A 466 11.79 3.49 14.03
C ILE A 466 12.59 4.77 13.89
N SER A 467 13.13 5.00 12.69
CA SER A 467 13.89 6.18 12.33
C SER A 467 13.31 6.83 11.08
N MET A 468 13.17 8.16 11.11
CA MET A 468 12.91 8.99 9.94
C MET A 468 13.91 10.14 9.89
N ASN A 469 14.76 10.16 8.87
CA ASN A 469 15.82 11.15 8.73
C ASN A 469 15.41 12.27 7.76
N LEU A 470 15.05 13.43 8.32
CA LEU A 470 14.62 14.60 7.54
C LEU A 470 15.79 15.38 6.91
N ASP A 471 17.04 15.02 7.19
CA ASP A 471 18.21 15.69 6.59
C ASP A 471 18.33 15.39 5.09
N TYR A 472 17.72 14.30 4.62
CA TYR A 472 17.65 13.95 3.20
C TYR A 472 16.48 14.60 2.48
N PHE A 473 15.59 15.28 3.20
CA PHE A 473 14.44 15.94 2.60
C PHE A 473 14.74 17.41 2.31
N ASP A 474 14.73 17.77 1.02
CA ASP A 474 14.86 19.15 0.61
C ASP A 474 13.47 19.82 0.59
N MET A 475 13.26 20.72 1.55
CA MET A 475 12.01 21.48 1.67
C MET A 475 11.74 22.42 0.49
N GLN A 476 12.76 22.88 -0.22
CA GLN A 476 12.59 23.80 -1.35
C GLN A 476 12.07 23.07 -2.58
N THR A 477 12.67 21.93 -2.90
CA THR A 477 12.28 21.12 -4.06
C THR A 477 11.15 20.13 -3.75
N GLY A 478 10.90 19.83 -2.47
CA GLY A 478 9.97 18.79 -2.04
C GLY A 478 10.42 17.38 -2.34
N LYS A 479 11.72 17.19 -2.57
CA LYS A 479 12.29 15.92 -3.01
C LYS A 479 13.25 15.38 -1.97
N TRP A 480 13.34 14.07 -1.93
CA TRP A 480 14.39 13.37 -1.20
C TRP A 480 15.67 13.35 -2.02
N ASN A 481 16.75 13.89 -1.47
CA ASN A 481 18.07 13.84 -2.08
C ASN A 481 18.89 12.72 -1.44
N LEU A 482 19.14 11.65 -2.19
CA LEU A 482 19.90 10.49 -1.75
C LEU A 482 21.31 10.39 -2.35
N GLU A 483 21.77 11.43 -3.06
CA GLU A 483 23.05 11.38 -3.78
C GLU A 483 24.26 11.22 -2.85
N ASN A 484 24.13 11.63 -1.58
CA ASN A 484 25.21 11.61 -0.59
C ASN A 484 25.10 10.45 0.43
N ILE A 485 24.28 9.42 0.17
CA ILE A 485 24.14 8.28 1.11
C ILE A 485 25.46 7.50 1.27
N GLY A 486 26.24 7.39 0.19
CA GLY A 486 27.51 6.64 0.18
C GLY A 486 28.71 7.40 0.75
N ASP A 487 28.58 8.71 0.98
CA ASP A 487 29.73 9.58 1.24
C ASP A 487 30.07 9.63 2.74
N THR A 488 30.92 8.70 3.18
CA THR A 488 31.27 8.44 4.60
C THR A 488 31.90 9.64 5.31
N ASP A 489 32.62 10.50 4.59
CA ASP A 489 33.25 11.71 5.14
C ASP A 489 32.27 12.86 5.34
N SER A 490 31.16 12.88 4.59
CA SER A 490 30.11 13.88 4.74
C SER A 490 29.22 13.60 5.96
N ALA A 491 29.07 12.33 6.34
CA ALA A 491 28.24 11.87 7.47
C ALA A 491 28.86 12.19 8.85
N LYS A 492 30.19 12.32 8.93
CA LYS A 492 30.90 12.66 10.18
C LYS A 492 30.88 14.16 10.52
N LYS A 493 30.54 15.04 9.57
CA LYS A 493 30.36 16.47 9.85
C LYS A 493 29.09 16.64 10.68
N LYS A 494 29.18 17.43 11.77
CA LYS A 494 28.14 17.77 12.77
C LYS A 494 26.82 18.28 12.14
N ARG A 495 26.10 17.47 11.38
CA ARG A 495 24.73 17.73 10.98
C ARG A 495 23.91 17.71 12.26
N LYS A 496 23.08 18.74 12.46
CA LYS A 496 22.03 18.69 13.48
C LYS A 496 21.13 17.54 13.06
N LYS A 497 21.35 16.33 13.58
CA LYS A 497 20.60 15.12 13.20
C LYS A 497 19.10 15.44 13.30
N ARG A 498 18.44 15.72 12.16
CA ARG A 498 16.98 15.91 12.13
C ARG A 498 16.33 14.55 11.98
N ILE A 499 16.64 13.68 12.92
CA ILE A 499 16.23 12.27 12.90
C ILE A 499 15.16 12.10 13.97
N ILE A 500 13.96 11.73 13.53
CA ILE A 500 12.92 11.25 14.43
C ILE A 500 13.26 9.79 14.71
N GLU A 501 13.78 9.52 15.90
CA GLU A 501 14.17 8.17 16.29
C GLU A 501 13.45 7.74 17.56
N TYR A 502 12.91 6.53 17.55
CA TYR A 502 12.32 5.91 18.72
C TYR A 502 12.76 4.46 18.80
N SER A 503 13.09 4.02 20.01
CA SER A 503 13.60 2.68 20.25
C SER A 503 12.86 2.02 21.40
N THR A 504 12.67 0.71 21.28
CA THR A 504 12.21 -0.17 22.36
C THR A 504 13.36 -0.85 23.11
N LEU A 505 14.61 -0.52 22.74
CA LEU A 505 15.81 -0.95 23.46
C LEU A 505 15.77 -0.40 24.90
N HIS A 506 15.28 -1.22 25.83
CA HIS A 506 15.29 -0.92 27.25
C HIS A 506 16.26 -1.85 27.97
N ILE A 507 16.97 -1.29 28.95
CA ILE A 507 17.92 -2.00 29.81
C ILE A 507 17.13 -2.96 30.72
N ASP A 508 17.51 -4.23 30.72
CA ASP A 508 17.01 -5.35 31.53
C ASP A 508 15.87 -5.02 32.49
N SER A 509 14.64 -5.27 32.02
CA SER A 509 13.47 -5.14 32.87
C SER A 509 12.67 -6.44 32.85
N LYS A 510 12.21 -6.87 34.04
CA LYS A 510 11.48 -8.12 34.21
C LYS A 510 10.28 -8.18 33.24
N PRO A 511 9.98 -9.37 32.67
CA PRO A 511 8.82 -9.56 31.82
C PRO A 511 7.54 -9.06 32.51
N PHE A 512 6.69 -8.38 31.75
CA PHE A 512 5.40 -7.87 32.18
C PHE A 512 4.30 -8.83 31.73
N SER A 513 3.49 -9.29 32.68
CA SER A 513 2.31 -10.10 32.38
C SER A 513 1.11 -9.19 32.10
N LEU A 514 0.60 -9.23 30.87
CA LEU A 514 -0.59 -8.48 30.50
C LEU A 514 -1.83 -9.11 31.13
N THR A 515 -2.82 -8.33 31.54
CA THR A 515 -4.19 -8.82 31.74
C THR A 515 -4.86 -9.11 30.39
N GLU A 516 -5.96 -9.87 30.38
CA GLU A 516 -6.73 -10.15 29.15
C GLU A 516 -7.15 -8.85 28.44
N ARG A 517 -7.69 -7.87 29.19
CA ARG A 517 -8.09 -6.56 28.65
C ARG A 517 -6.92 -5.74 28.10
N GLN A 518 -5.72 -5.87 28.68
CA GLN A 518 -4.53 -5.23 28.13
C GLN A 518 -4.09 -5.92 26.83
N THR A 519 -4.21 -7.24 26.72
CA THR A 519 -3.93 -7.96 25.46
C THR A 519 -4.91 -7.59 24.36
N GLU A 520 -6.20 -7.49 24.65
CA GLU A 520 -7.20 -7.01 23.68
C GLU A 520 -6.84 -5.61 23.17
N LEU A 521 -6.60 -4.68 24.09
CA LEU A 521 -6.24 -3.30 23.73
C LEU A 521 -4.94 -3.26 22.94
N LEU A 522 -3.90 -3.96 23.40
CA LEU A 522 -2.61 -3.97 22.72
C LEU A 522 -2.71 -4.56 21.31
N SER A 523 -3.52 -5.60 21.11
CA SER A 523 -3.76 -6.22 19.81
C SER A 523 -4.38 -5.23 18.81
N ILE A 524 -5.34 -4.42 19.27
CA ILE A 524 -5.95 -3.35 18.47
C ILE A 524 -4.90 -2.26 18.17
N LEU A 525 -4.20 -1.78 19.20
CA LEU A 525 -3.24 -0.67 19.08
C LEU A 525 -2.02 -1.01 18.22
N TRP A 526 -1.55 -2.26 18.27
CA TRP A 526 -0.37 -2.69 17.53
C TRP A 526 -0.64 -2.86 16.03
N ARG A 527 -1.87 -3.21 15.65
CA ARG A 527 -2.27 -3.28 14.24
C ARG A 527 -2.56 -1.92 13.65
N PHE A 528 -3.16 -1.03 14.43
CA PHE A 528 -3.71 0.22 13.96
C PHE A 528 -2.65 1.34 13.91
N GLU A 529 -2.44 1.88 12.72
CA GLU A 529 -1.59 3.05 12.46
C GLU A 529 -2.50 4.17 11.97
N GLY A 530 -2.79 5.15 12.82
CA GLY A 530 -3.70 6.23 12.47
C GLY A 530 -3.93 7.22 13.60
N SER A 531 -4.70 8.27 13.33
CA SER A 531 -4.93 9.37 14.28
C SER A 531 -5.64 8.91 15.56
N LYS A 532 -5.57 9.75 16.60
CA LYS A 532 -6.32 9.58 17.85
C LYS A 532 -7.83 9.47 17.62
N THR A 533 -8.37 10.25 16.69
CA THR A 533 -9.79 10.23 16.33
C THR A 533 -10.18 8.90 15.70
N GLN A 534 -9.37 8.41 14.75
CA GLN A 534 -9.59 7.10 14.12
C GLN A 534 -9.45 5.95 15.12
N ARG A 535 -8.49 6.00 16.04
CA ARG A 535 -8.37 5.03 17.13
C ARG A 535 -9.62 5.02 18.02
N ARG A 536 -10.10 6.20 18.43
CA ARG A 536 -11.30 6.30 19.27
C ARG A 536 -12.51 5.71 18.57
N TRP A 537 -12.68 6.03 17.29
CA TRP A 537 -13.72 5.44 16.45
C TRP A 537 -13.60 3.91 16.43
N LEU A 538 -12.40 3.36 16.17
CA LEU A 538 -12.18 1.92 16.13
C LEU A 538 -12.50 1.25 17.47
N LEU A 539 -12.05 1.83 18.58
CA LEU A 539 -12.34 1.33 19.92
C LEU A 539 -13.85 1.32 20.22
N ASP A 540 -14.58 2.34 19.75
CA ASP A 540 -16.03 2.44 19.91
C ASP A 540 -16.74 1.37 19.05
N GLN A 541 -16.27 1.10 17.82
CA GLN A 541 -16.81 0.06 16.95
C GLN A 541 -16.67 -1.36 17.52
N VAL A 542 -15.64 -1.61 18.34
CA VAL A 542 -15.44 -2.91 19.01
C VAL A 542 -15.95 -2.91 20.46
N ASP A 543 -16.81 -1.95 20.82
CA ASP A 543 -17.39 -1.78 22.16
C ASP A 543 -16.35 -1.75 23.31
N PHE A 544 -15.14 -1.24 23.04
CA PHE A 544 -14.08 -1.10 24.03
C PHE A 544 -14.18 0.26 24.72
N PRO A 545 -14.51 0.33 26.03
CA PRO A 545 -14.78 1.62 26.68
C PRO A 545 -13.57 2.56 26.64
N ILE A 546 -13.75 3.75 26.05
CA ILE A 546 -12.66 4.73 25.85
C ILE A 546 -11.98 5.13 27.17
N ARG A 547 -12.74 5.26 28.26
CA ARG A 547 -12.18 5.55 29.60
C ARG A 547 -11.22 4.45 30.06
N THR A 548 -11.62 3.20 29.89
CA THR A 548 -10.80 2.02 30.21
C THR A 548 -9.57 1.97 29.32
N ALA A 549 -9.73 2.20 28.01
CA ALA A 549 -8.61 2.23 27.06
C ALA A 549 -7.56 3.27 27.46
N ASN A 550 -7.98 4.50 27.78
CA ASN A 550 -7.05 5.57 28.19
C ASN A 550 -6.30 5.21 29.48
N ARG A 551 -6.98 4.61 30.47
CA ARG A 551 -6.35 4.17 31.72
C ARG A 551 -5.32 3.08 31.48
N LEU A 552 -5.69 2.02 30.74
CA LEU A 552 -4.78 0.91 30.44
C LEU A 552 -3.62 1.35 29.56
N LEU A 553 -3.87 2.23 28.59
CA LEU A 553 -2.83 2.81 27.75
C LEU A 553 -1.80 3.59 28.59
N HIS A 554 -2.27 4.43 29.50
CA HIS A 554 -1.39 5.18 30.39
C HIS A 554 -0.53 4.25 31.25
N GLN A 555 -1.13 3.21 31.83
CA GLN A 555 -0.41 2.19 32.60
C GLN A 555 0.64 1.47 31.75
N MET A 556 0.27 0.96 30.57
CA MET A 556 1.21 0.23 29.70
C MET A 556 2.37 1.10 29.20
N MET A 557 2.14 2.40 28.95
CA MET A 557 3.23 3.34 28.62
C MET A 557 4.13 3.60 29.82
N HIS A 558 3.55 3.77 31.03
CA HIS A 558 4.32 3.95 32.26
C HIS A 558 5.20 2.72 32.57
N ASP A 559 4.70 1.53 32.29
CA ASP A 559 5.39 0.26 32.54
C ASP A 559 6.33 -0.16 31.38
N TYR A 560 6.51 0.72 30.37
CA TYR A 560 7.33 0.50 29.17
C TYR A 560 6.94 -0.75 28.36
N VAL A 561 5.68 -1.17 28.45
CA VAL A 561 5.12 -2.29 27.68
C VAL A 561 4.96 -1.89 26.21
N LEU A 562 4.65 -0.63 25.96
CA LEU A 562 4.48 -0.09 24.62
C LEU A 562 5.01 1.34 24.55
N ASN A 563 5.61 1.66 23.41
CA ASN A 563 6.06 3.00 23.08
C ASN A 563 5.15 3.57 22.00
N ARG A 564 4.65 4.78 22.23
CA ARG A 564 3.96 5.53 21.19
C ARG A 564 5.00 6.19 20.29
N VAL A 565 4.72 6.34 19.01
CA VAL A 565 5.58 7.01 18.05
C VAL A 565 4.72 7.84 17.09
N TYR A 566 5.22 9.02 16.74
CA TYR A 566 4.59 9.90 15.74
C TYR A 566 5.55 10.11 14.58
N PHE A 567 5.08 9.86 13.37
CA PHE A 567 5.76 10.17 12.11
C PHE A 567 4.73 10.52 11.05
N PRO A 568 5.08 11.30 10.01
CA PRO A 568 4.16 11.62 8.94
C PRO A 568 3.69 10.38 8.18
N ALA A 569 2.50 10.47 7.58
CA ALA A 569 1.95 9.38 6.78
C ALA A 569 2.85 9.07 5.58
N LEU A 570 3.58 7.94 5.66
CA LEU A 570 4.67 7.62 4.75
C LEU A 570 4.19 7.48 3.29
N GLU A 571 2.94 7.05 3.11
CA GLU A 571 2.29 6.93 1.80
C GLU A 571 2.21 8.26 1.05
N PHE A 572 2.23 9.38 1.76
CA PHE A 572 2.21 10.73 1.23
C PHE A 572 3.52 11.47 1.49
N CYS A 573 4.60 10.76 1.81
CA CYS A 573 5.93 11.35 1.99
C CYS A 573 6.81 11.15 0.75
N GLY A 574 6.30 10.57 -0.34
CA GLY A 574 7.12 10.28 -1.52
C GLY A 574 8.17 9.18 -1.29
N LEU A 575 7.90 8.23 -0.38
CA LEU A 575 8.72 7.04 -0.10
C LEU A 575 7.99 5.73 -0.49
N PRO A 576 7.58 5.54 -1.76
CA PRO A 576 6.71 4.43 -2.15
C PRO A 576 7.41 3.07 -2.29
N ASP A 577 8.74 3.07 -2.35
CA ASP A 577 9.54 1.91 -2.67
C ASP A 577 10.10 1.31 -1.37
N GLY A 578 9.80 0.03 -1.13
CA GLY A 578 10.18 -0.71 0.06
C GLY A 578 11.34 -1.67 -0.21
N LEU A 579 12.29 -1.68 0.71
CA LEU A 579 13.46 -2.54 0.71
C LEU A 579 13.55 -3.26 2.06
N MET A 580 14.00 -4.50 2.04
CA MET A 580 14.38 -5.25 3.23
C MET A 580 15.88 -5.47 3.21
N ALA A 581 16.54 -5.28 4.33
CA ALA A 581 17.95 -5.62 4.52
C ALA A 581 18.09 -6.45 5.77
N VAL A 582 18.91 -7.49 5.73
CA VAL A 582 19.14 -8.37 6.86
C VAL A 582 20.61 -8.70 6.95
N ALA A 583 21.12 -8.73 8.17
CA ALA A 583 22.50 -9.04 8.47
C ALA A 583 22.58 -9.85 9.77
N ASN A 584 23.48 -10.82 9.81
CA ASN A 584 23.95 -11.46 11.04
C ASN A 584 25.35 -10.92 11.34
N CYS A 585 25.43 -9.96 12.25
CA CYS A 585 26.68 -9.23 12.51
C CYS A 585 27.69 -10.07 13.30
N TYR A 586 28.99 -9.86 13.03
CA TYR A 586 30.08 -10.59 13.69
C TYR A 586 30.01 -10.49 15.22
N ASP A 587 29.75 -9.26 15.69
CA ASP A 587 29.65 -8.95 17.10
C ASP A 587 28.69 -7.78 17.34
N ARG A 588 28.43 -7.52 18.63
CA ARG A 588 27.56 -6.43 19.07
C ARG A 588 28.05 -5.06 18.62
N ARG A 589 29.36 -4.83 18.53
CA ARG A 589 29.91 -3.53 18.12
C ARG A 589 29.65 -3.26 16.65
N SER A 590 29.83 -4.27 15.81
CA SER A 590 29.54 -4.25 14.38
C SER A 590 28.04 -4.06 14.13
N ARG A 591 27.21 -4.73 14.93
CA ARG A 591 25.76 -4.53 14.94
C ARG A 591 25.38 -3.09 15.30
N ASP A 592 25.90 -2.55 16.40
CA ASP A 592 25.57 -1.21 16.86
C ASP A 592 26.08 -0.14 15.84
N SER A 593 27.26 -0.37 15.22
CA SER A 593 27.75 0.45 14.10
C SER A 593 26.82 0.40 12.89
N LEU A 594 26.36 -0.80 12.50
CA LEU A 594 25.41 -0.98 11.40
C LEU A 594 24.08 -0.26 11.69
N ILE A 595 23.58 -0.31 12.93
CA ILE A 595 22.38 0.42 13.34
C ILE A 595 22.56 1.93 13.14
N ASP A 596 23.67 2.48 13.62
CA ASP A 596 23.98 3.92 13.48
C ASP A 596 24.09 4.33 12.01
N ASP A 597 24.75 3.50 11.18
CA ASP A 597 24.89 3.76 9.75
C ASP A 597 23.54 3.70 9.03
N VAL A 598 22.75 2.66 9.26
CA VAL A 598 21.46 2.45 8.57
C VAL A 598 20.46 3.53 8.98
N THR A 599 20.33 3.84 10.27
CA THR A 599 19.41 4.89 10.77
C THR A 599 19.87 6.30 10.39
N GLY A 600 21.19 6.52 10.31
CA GLY A 600 21.78 7.80 9.94
C GLY A 600 21.76 8.08 8.43
N ARG A 601 21.72 7.05 7.58
CA ARG A 601 21.90 7.20 6.12
C ARG A 601 20.63 7.07 5.29
N LEU A 602 19.51 6.67 5.88
CA LEU A 602 18.29 6.35 5.14
C LEU A 602 17.11 7.26 5.51
N PRO A 603 16.21 7.58 4.55
CA PRO A 603 15.03 8.42 4.79
C PRO A 603 14.08 7.88 5.87
N PHE A 604 13.74 6.60 5.78
CA PHE A 604 12.88 5.92 6.74
C PHE A 604 13.34 4.48 6.93
N VAL A 605 13.45 4.06 8.19
CA VAL A 605 13.83 2.70 8.58
C VAL A 605 13.00 2.26 9.77
N ARG A 606 12.41 1.07 9.66
CA ARG A 606 11.98 0.26 10.79
C ARG A 606 13.01 -0.86 10.96
N LEU A 607 13.88 -0.74 11.94
CA LEU A 607 14.98 -1.65 12.22
C LEU A 607 14.63 -2.54 13.40
N LEU A 608 14.88 -3.83 13.29
CA LEU A 608 14.65 -4.81 14.33
C LEU A 608 15.98 -5.44 14.72
N VAL A 609 16.23 -5.56 16.02
CA VAL A 609 17.52 -5.96 16.58
C VAL A 609 17.34 -7.18 17.49
N GLY A 610 18.19 -8.18 17.27
CA GLY A 610 18.28 -9.37 18.09
C GLY A 610 19.48 -9.37 19.04
N ASN A 611 19.39 -10.20 20.09
CA ASN A 611 20.53 -10.53 20.94
C ASN A 611 21.55 -11.42 20.22
N SER A 612 21.12 -12.15 19.18
CA SER A 612 21.93 -13.00 18.30
C SER A 612 22.77 -12.22 17.27
N ASN A 613 22.95 -10.91 17.47
CA ASN A 613 23.54 -9.97 16.50
C ASN A 613 22.78 -9.86 15.17
N ASP A 614 21.59 -10.45 15.09
CA ASP A 614 20.68 -10.33 13.96
C ASP A 614 20.13 -8.90 13.85
N VAL A 615 20.11 -8.39 12.63
CA VAL A 615 19.50 -7.12 12.25
C VAL A 615 18.58 -7.35 11.08
N VAL A 616 17.32 -6.89 11.19
CA VAL A 616 16.35 -6.87 10.09
C VAL A 616 15.83 -5.45 9.92
N ALA A 617 16.09 -4.84 8.78
CA ALA A 617 15.63 -3.49 8.45
C ALA A 617 14.57 -3.52 7.36
N HIS A 618 13.41 -2.93 7.65
CA HIS A 618 12.39 -2.56 6.67
C HIS A 618 12.58 -1.09 6.33
N ILE A 619 12.93 -0.80 5.09
CA ILE A 619 13.39 0.50 4.62
C ILE A 619 12.37 1.02 3.61
N GLN A 620 12.08 2.32 3.65
CA GLN A 620 11.33 2.98 2.59
C GLN A 620 12.15 4.11 1.96
N VAL A 621 12.17 4.13 0.64
CA VAL A 621 12.96 5.05 -0.17
C VAL A 621 12.11 5.69 -1.27
N PRO A 622 12.59 6.79 -1.87
CA PRO A 622 11.95 7.38 -3.03
C PRO A 622 11.88 6.42 -4.20
N ALA A 623 10.91 6.64 -5.08
CA ALA A 623 10.72 5.83 -6.27
C ALA A 623 12.02 5.68 -7.08
N LYS A 624 12.29 4.46 -7.55
CA LYS A 624 13.46 4.09 -8.37
C LYS A 624 14.80 4.22 -7.66
N LYS A 625 14.83 4.31 -6.32
CA LYS A 625 16.08 4.39 -5.54
C LYS A 625 16.46 3.10 -4.81
N ASN A 626 15.60 2.07 -4.87
CA ASN A 626 15.85 0.77 -4.24
C ASN A 626 17.23 0.19 -4.59
N ASP A 627 17.62 0.19 -5.86
CA ASP A 627 18.81 -0.51 -6.36
C ASP A 627 20.08 0.17 -5.87
N HIS A 628 20.08 1.50 -5.95
CA HIS A 628 21.15 2.33 -5.45
C HIS A 628 21.35 2.15 -3.93
N VAL A 629 20.25 2.20 -3.16
CA VAL A 629 20.29 2.01 -1.71
C VAL A 629 20.67 0.57 -1.34
N ALA A 630 20.19 -0.42 -2.08
CA ALA A 630 20.54 -1.83 -1.90
C ALA A 630 22.02 -2.09 -2.19
N GLY A 631 22.62 -1.40 -3.17
CA GLY A 631 24.07 -1.41 -3.41
C GLY A 631 24.85 -0.92 -2.18
N ILE A 632 24.54 0.29 -1.72
CA ILE A 632 25.22 0.89 -0.56
C ILE A 632 25.07 0.02 0.70
N LEU A 633 23.88 -0.55 0.93
CA LEU A 633 23.65 -1.42 2.08
C LEU A 633 24.41 -2.74 2.00
N ARG A 634 24.59 -3.30 0.80
CA ARG A 634 25.44 -4.50 0.62
C ARG A 634 26.88 -4.22 1.02
N ASP A 635 27.40 -3.05 0.67
CA ASP A 635 28.76 -2.65 1.04
C ASP A 635 28.89 -2.50 2.57
N ILE A 636 27.99 -1.72 3.20
CA ILE A 636 28.00 -1.49 4.65
C ILE A 636 27.80 -2.79 5.43
N MET A 637 26.87 -3.65 5.00
CA MET A 637 26.62 -4.92 5.69
C MET A 637 27.74 -5.93 5.46
N GLY A 638 28.40 -5.94 4.30
CA GLY A 638 29.54 -6.81 4.03
C GLY A 638 30.72 -6.54 4.98
N GLU A 639 30.90 -5.29 5.42
CA GLU A 639 31.90 -4.92 6.42
C GLU A 639 31.52 -5.34 7.85
N ALA A 640 30.22 -5.53 8.14
CA ALA A 640 29.70 -5.72 9.49
C ALA A 640 29.16 -7.14 9.78
N SER A 641 29.03 -8.00 8.78
CA SER A 641 28.36 -9.31 8.89
C SER A 641 28.99 -10.42 8.06
N ASP A 642 28.92 -11.66 8.58
CA ASP A 642 29.28 -12.89 7.87
C ASP A 642 28.25 -13.27 6.80
N SER A 643 26.98 -12.93 7.07
CA SER A 643 25.87 -13.21 6.17
C SER A 643 24.92 -12.02 6.13
N SER A 644 24.64 -11.54 4.92
CA SER A 644 23.67 -10.49 4.69
C SER A 644 23.08 -10.57 3.29
N PHE A 645 21.91 -9.95 3.14
CA PHE A 645 21.30 -9.73 1.84
C PHE A 645 20.37 -8.52 1.91
N THR A 646 20.07 -7.99 0.73
CA THR A 646 19.02 -7.00 0.53
C THR A 646 17.98 -7.58 -0.41
N ALA A 647 16.71 -7.21 -0.23
CA ALA A 647 15.61 -7.68 -1.05
C ALA A 647 14.50 -6.63 -1.18
N ARG A 648 14.05 -6.34 -2.41
CA ARG A 648 12.91 -5.41 -2.56
C ARG A 648 11.62 -6.07 -2.10
N LEU A 649 10.78 -5.28 -1.42
CA LEU A 649 9.49 -5.70 -0.91
C LEU A 649 8.42 -5.46 -1.97
N LYS A 650 7.82 -6.54 -2.50
CA LYS A 650 6.73 -6.45 -3.49
C LYS A 650 5.38 -6.22 -2.82
N SER A 651 5.07 -7.03 -1.84
CA SER A 651 3.84 -6.96 -1.06
C SER A 651 4.09 -7.50 0.34
N SER A 652 3.43 -6.93 1.32
CA SER A 652 3.32 -7.52 2.66
C SER A 652 1.87 -7.95 2.91
N GLN A 653 1.62 -8.78 3.91
CA GLN A 653 0.32 -9.07 4.51
C GLN A 653 0.49 -9.20 6.02
N THR A 654 -0.36 -8.55 6.80
CA THR A 654 -0.18 -8.44 8.26
C THR A 654 -1.37 -8.97 9.04
N TYR A 655 -1.06 -9.67 10.14
CA TYR A 655 -1.99 -10.40 11.00
C TYR A 655 -1.85 -10.00 12.48
N ARG A 656 -1.18 -8.86 12.78
CA ARG A 656 -0.82 -8.38 14.13
C ARG A 656 -1.98 -8.40 15.15
N MET A 657 -3.21 -8.16 14.71
CA MET A 657 -4.37 -8.01 15.59
C MET A 657 -4.81 -9.34 16.24
N SER A 658 -4.58 -10.49 15.60
CA SER A 658 -5.02 -11.79 16.13
C SER A 658 -3.96 -12.49 16.96
N VAL A 659 -2.68 -12.26 16.65
CA VAL A 659 -1.59 -13.15 17.07
C VAL A 659 -1.45 -13.23 18.58
N LEU A 660 -1.52 -12.11 19.31
CA LEU A 660 -1.36 -12.14 20.77
C LEU A 660 -2.42 -13.00 21.46
N HIS A 661 -3.65 -13.04 20.93
CA HIS A 661 -4.70 -13.91 21.46
C HIS A 661 -4.50 -15.37 21.08
N GLN A 662 -3.93 -15.66 19.91
CA GLN A 662 -3.67 -17.03 19.45
C GLN A 662 -2.59 -17.71 20.28
N ILE A 663 -1.51 -16.97 20.52
CA ILE A 663 -0.34 -17.49 21.24
C ILE A 663 -0.48 -17.40 22.76
N ARG A 664 -1.57 -16.81 23.29
CA ARG A 664 -1.82 -16.76 24.73
C ARG A 664 -2.64 -17.96 25.18
N ASP A 665 -2.17 -18.64 26.21
CA ASP A 665 -2.92 -19.67 26.90
C ASP A 665 -3.99 -19.04 27.80
N ARG A 666 -5.22 -19.55 27.73
CA ARG A 666 -6.35 -19.01 28.48
C ARG A 666 -6.36 -19.47 29.93
N ASP A 667 -5.83 -20.67 30.19
CA ASP A 667 -5.88 -21.27 31.51
C ASP A 667 -4.66 -20.83 32.32
N SER A 668 -3.47 -20.95 31.74
CA SER A 668 -2.23 -20.56 32.43
C SER A 668 -1.91 -19.06 32.32
N GLN A 669 -2.55 -18.34 31.39
CA GLN A 669 -2.24 -16.95 31.06
C GLN A 669 -0.79 -16.74 30.58
N SER A 670 -0.08 -17.82 30.23
CA SER A 670 1.28 -17.80 29.69
C SER A 670 1.27 -17.79 28.16
N TRP A 671 2.41 -17.49 27.55
CA TRP A 671 2.59 -17.65 26.11
C TRP A 671 2.81 -19.12 25.75
N LYS A 672 2.08 -19.62 24.75
CA LYS A 672 2.22 -20.97 24.20
C LYS A 672 3.46 -21.06 23.33
N ASP A 673 4.15 -22.19 23.39
CA ASP A 673 5.14 -22.52 22.38
C ASP A 673 4.42 -22.94 21.09
N ILE A 674 4.38 -22.01 20.14
CA ILE A 674 3.74 -22.21 18.84
C ILE A 674 4.35 -23.39 18.06
N TRP A 675 5.60 -23.77 18.33
CA TRP A 675 6.30 -24.81 17.58
C TRP A 675 6.01 -26.22 18.07
N SER A 676 5.42 -26.37 19.25
CA SER A 676 5.09 -27.67 19.84
C SER A 676 3.95 -28.40 19.11
N THR A 677 3.09 -27.68 18.38
CA THR A 677 1.88 -28.20 17.72
C THR A 677 1.95 -28.16 16.18
N GLN A 678 3.13 -28.31 15.58
CA GLN A 678 3.29 -28.22 14.12
C GLN A 678 2.36 -29.18 13.36
N ARG A 679 1.39 -28.62 12.62
CA ARG A 679 0.73 -29.32 11.51
C ARG A 679 1.58 -29.08 10.26
N ARG A 680 2.36 -30.07 9.84
CA ARG A 680 3.06 -30.03 8.55
C ARG A 680 2.04 -30.26 7.43
N PHE A 681 2.17 -29.51 6.32
CA PHE A 681 1.43 -29.76 5.08
C PHE A 681 2.15 -30.78 4.21
#